data_AF-A0A7U3SQ48-F1
#
_entry.id   AF-A0A7U3SQ48-F1
#
_cell.length_a   1.000
_cell.length_b   1.000
_cell.length_c   1.000
_cell.angle_alpha   90.00
_cell.angle_beta   90.00
_cell.angle_gamma   90.00
#
_symmetry.space_group_name_H-M   'P 1'
#
loop_
_entity.id
_entity.type
_entity.pdbx_description
1 polymer ?
#
loop_
_entity_poly.entity_id
_entity_poly.type
_entity_poly.pdbx_seq_one_letter_code
_entity_poly.pdbx_strand_id
1 'polypeptide(L)'
;MKTSFCIVMVMALVLAISIYYSSQPFRADLITASGSASRVILPFKSKDAGKPGVYTYKLTIYNSALLSGKFHVIVDDCFRSIELNGRNIMLDIALEKICDSNNGFDINLKKQLHSGANVLKLETENRSGHFGLQFYDTTFYAKYYFMILVFLFMILFKPKPFTFTIFGNFKHLLRSEGNRLYAVFLYILVITVVLFLGPILKNSSLHRWLIIWTILGSALIPSLHLIYTNCLFAKYSCCIFILSFILCSAFLVCRFYDEYSYDVEGHIQYIQYMLDTGHSPVASGGWMFYHPSFYYRCAALFWSLVNLNAHFNYEEFLKMMQAFTLFIFIFYSYFSVRTVDLVFRTLRKNVDKNTLRGSYHLVISLFLFWPVNTIFSGRIGNDILFELFYAIAFYFILKWWHSQKLGDFLIILICASFAIWSKTNGFILLGLVGTLLTIRCFTKQDIKLFKMRYISKAYLFAIFLVFIGYLTLSDKIARFRYDPDAPLVVSNANGLGNDLRVENNLRTFLTFDAVKFVKVPYTSAINPERGRDNFWHFLFKTSLLGEFSETSPVLKAIASALSLFFLLLLPIFLTGLFVTIKHYKNDLPVLMSLLLLVGSMVIFRIAYPFSSSNDFRYIYPAVLLFCLLLGRGKIHLSRIRFVNYSAIGIISIFIGLATIYQILNSLKY
;
A
#
# COMPACT_ATOMS: atom_id res chain seq x y z
N MET A 1 8.57 31.38 -13.87
CA MET A 1 7.19 30.83 -13.88
C MET A 1 6.75 30.42 -15.28
N LYS A 2 6.84 31.28 -16.31
CA LYS A 2 6.51 30.94 -17.70
C LYS A 2 7.37 29.80 -18.29
N THR A 3 8.68 29.78 -18.01
CA THR A 3 9.60 28.72 -18.46
C THR A 3 9.27 27.36 -17.83
N SER A 4 9.05 27.32 -16.52
CA SER A 4 8.61 26.12 -15.81
C SER A 4 7.25 25.61 -16.29
N PHE A 5 6.37 26.52 -16.73
CA PHE A 5 5.05 26.18 -17.28
C PHE A 5 5.13 25.52 -18.67
N CYS A 6 5.90 26.09 -19.61
CA CYS A 6 6.12 25.46 -20.92
C CYS A 6 6.77 24.08 -20.80
N ILE A 7 7.77 23.95 -19.91
CA ILE A 7 8.44 22.67 -19.67
C ILE A 7 7.43 21.62 -19.18
N VAL A 8 6.58 21.97 -18.21
CA VAL A 8 5.56 21.07 -17.68
C VAL A 8 4.50 20.67 -18.73
N MET A 9 4.09 21.59 -19.61
CA MET A 9 3.14 21.29 -20.70
C MET A 9 3.72 20.35 -21.75
N VAL A 10 4.96 20.63 -22.20
CA VAL A 10 5.68 19.74 -23.13
C VAL A 10 5.88 18.37 -22.47
N MET A 11 6.16 18.32 -21.16
CA MET A 11 6.29 17.06 -20.42
C MET A 11 5.00 16.26 -20.33
N ALA A 12 3.87 16.91 -20.00
CA ALA A 12 2.57 16.25 -19.98
C ALA A 12 2.21 15.71 -21.37
N LEU A 13 2.57 16.44 -22.43
CA LEU A 13 2.38 16.01 -23.81
C LEU A 13 3.29 14.83 -24.19
N VAL A 14 4.59 14.89 -23.90
CA VAL A 14 5.54 13.79 -24.17
C VAL A 14 5.13 12.53 -23.42
N LEU A 15 4.73 12.68 -22.16
CA LEU A 15 4.22 11.58 -21.35
C LEU A 15 2.91 11.03 -21.94
N ALA A 16 1.94 11.88 -22.29
CA ALA A 16 0.68 11.45 -22.92
C ALA A 16 0.90 10.74 -24.27
N ILE A 17 1.83 11.24 -25.09
CA ILE A 17 2.21 10.62 -26.36
C ILE A 17 2.87 9.26 -26.10
N SER A 18 3.81 9.19 -25.16
CA SER A 18 4.48 7.92 -24.82
C SER A 18 3.51 6.89 -24.23
N ILE A 19 2.55 7.34 -23.42
CA ILE A 19 1.42 6.55 -22.90
C ILE A 19 0.58 6.00 -24.05
N TYR A 20 0.22 6.86 -25.01
CA TYR A 20 -0.59 6.47 -26.16
C TYR A 20 0.10 5.41 -27.02
N TYR A 21 1.42 5.50 -27.20
CA TYR A 21 2.17 4.54 -28.03
C TYR A 21 2.53 3.24 -27.30
N SER A 22 2.78 3.27 -25.99
CA SER A 22 3.13 2.07 -25.21
C SER A 22 1.93 1.18 -24.85
N SER A 23 0.70 1.67 -25.02
CA SER A 23 -0.54 0.93 -24.74
C SER A 23 -1.32 0.51 -25.99
N GLN A 24 -0.72 0.64 -27.18
CA GLN A 24 -1.34 0.16 -28.42
C GLN A 24 -1.38 -1.37 -28.39
N PRO A 25 -2.57 -1.99 -28.51
CA PRO A 25 -2.66 -3.42 -28.56
C PRO A 25 -2.10 -3.94 -29.89
N PHE A 26 -1.49 -5.12 -29.86
CA PHE A 26 -0.92 -5.71 -31.06
C PHE A 26 -2.03 -6.09 -32.03
N ARG A 27 -1.91 -5.65 -33.29
CA ARG A 27 -2.78 -6.14 -34.37
C ARG A 27 -2.13 -7.37 -34.97
N ALA A 28 -2.89 -8.45 -35.07
CA ALA A 28 -2.44 -9.70 -35.67
C ALA A 28 -3.40 -10.11 -36.79
N ASP A 29 -2.84 -10.57 -37.90
CA ASP A 29 -3.59 -11.34 -38.89
C ASP A 29 -3.67 -12.79 -38.36
N LEU A 30 -4.88 -13.25 -38.08
CA LEU A 30 -5.23 -14.58 -37.60
C LEU A 30 -5.65 -15.45 -38.77
N ILE A 31 -5.00 -16.59 -38.95
CA ILE A 31 -5.41 -17.66 -39.87
C ILE A 31 -5.89 -18.83 -39.01
N THR A 32 -7.16 -19.21 -39.15
CA THR A 32 -7.75 -20.32 -38.38
C THR A 32 -7.36 -21.67 -38.96
N ALA A 33 -7.66 -22.75 -38.22
CA ALA A 33 -7.49 -24.12 -38.69
C ALA A 33 -8.23 -24.44 -40.01
N SER A 34 -9.29 -23.69 -40.36
CA SER A 34 -10.00 -23.83 -41.63
C SER A 34 -9.43 -22.97 -42.76
N GLY A 35 -8.32 -22.27 -42.53
CA GLY A 35 -7.69 -21.35 -43.47
C GLY A 35 -8.36 -19.98 -43.59
N SER A 36 -9.35 -19.66 -42.75
CA SER A 36 -10.00 -18.35 -42.80
C SER A 36 -9.10 -17.29 -42.17
N ALA A 37 -8.79 -16.22 -42.92
CA ALA A 37 -8.00 -15.10 -42.43
C ALA A 37 -8.90 -14.00 -41.86
N SER A 38 -8.55 -13.47 -40.70
CA SER A 38 -9.21 -12.34 -40.06
C SER A 38 -8.20 -11.46 -39.32
N ARG A 39 -8.54 -10.19 -39.06
CA ARG A 39 -7.70 -9.32 -38.23
C ARG A 39 -8.22 -9.31 -36.81
N VAL A 40 -7.34 -9.57 -35.87
CA VAL A 40 -7.63 -9.55 -34.43
C VAL A 40 -6.71 -8.58 -33.71
N ILE A 41 -7.15 -8.17 -32.53
CA ILE A 41 -6.39 -7.31 -31.62
C ILE A 41 -6.03 -8.16 -30.41
N LEU A 42 -4.74 -8.26 -30.09
CA LEU A 42 -4.24 -9.02 -28.94
C LEU A 42 -4.24 -8.15 -27.67
N PRO A 43 -4.55 -8.71 -26.49
CA PRO A 43 -4.96 -10.10 -26.26
C PRO A 43 -6.32 -10.43 -26.89
N PHE A 44 -6.43 -11.61 -27.50
CA PHE A 44 -7.61 -12.08 -28.21
C PHE A 44 -8.10 -13.41 -27.64
N LYS A 45 -9.42 -13.53 -27.48
CA LYS A 45 -10.12 -14.77 -27.16
C LYS A 45 -11.38 -14.86 -28.01
N SER A 46 -11.62 -16.02 -28.62
CA SER A 46 -12.81 -16.26 -29.43
C SER A 46 -14.06 -16.34 -28.55
N LYS A 47 -15.20 -15.88 -29.08
CA LYS A 47 -16.52 -16.07 -28.43
C LYS A 47 -17.08 -17.46 -28.68
N ASP A 48 -16.76 -18.05 -29.82
CA ASP A 48 -17.22 -19.37 -30.23
C ASP A 48 -16.12 -20.41 -30.03
N ALA A 49 -16.52 -21.69 -29.91
CA ALA A 49 -15.57 -22.79 -29.89
C ALA A 49 -14.86 -22.89 -31.26
N GLY A 50 -13.54 -22.96 -31.23
CA GLY A 50 -12.70 -23.18 -32.41
C GLY A 50 -12.71 -24.64 -32.86
N LYS A 51 -12.47 -24.86 -34.15
CA LYS A 51 -12.14 -26.20 -34.64
C LYS A 51 -10.79 -26.63 -34.07
N PRO A 52 -10.61 -27.92 -33.72
CA PRO A 52 -9.28 -28.44 -33.41
C PRO A 52 -8.32 -28.23 -34.58
N GLY A 53 -7.09 -27.80 -34.30
CA GLY A 53 -6.08 -27.56 -35.32
C GLY A 53 -5.14 -26.41 -34.98
N VAL A 54 -4.31 -26.05 -35.95
CA VAL A 54 -3.29 -25.00 -35.80
C VAL A 54 -3.87 -23.65 -36.20
N TYR A 55 -3.66 -22.66 -35.34
CA TYR A 55 -4.00 -21.26 -35.56
C TYR A 55 -2.70 -20.47 -35.70
N THR A 56 -2.63 -19.63 -36.72
CA THR A 56 -1.45 -18.82 -37.01
C THR A 56 -1.76 -17.36 -36.75
N TYR A 57 -0.95 -16.71 -35.91
CA TYR A 57 -1.01 -15.29 -35.62
C TYR A 57 0.22 -14.60 -36.21
N LYS A 58 0.00 -13.67 -37.15
CA LYS A 58 1.06 -12.87 -37.77
C LYS A 58 0.93 -11.43 -37.30
N LEU A 59 1.92 -10.94 -36.57
CA LEU A 59 1.96 -9.56 -36.07
C LEU A 59 3.27 -8.85 -36.47
N THR A 60 3.22 -7.52 -36.52
CA THR A 60 4.40 -6.68 -36.78
C THR A 60 4.86 -6.01 -35.49
N ILE A 61 6.13 -6.18 -35.14
CA ILE A 61 6.77 -5.62 -33.96
C ILE A 61 7.82 -4.60 -34.42
N TYR A 62 7.82 -3.41 -33.81
CA TYR A 62 8.82 -2.39 -34.10
C TYR A 62 9.91 -2.40 -33.03
N ASN A 63 11.11 -2.85 -33.40
CA ASN A 63 12.25 -2.84 -32.50
C ASN A 63 12.83 -1.43 -32.37
N SER A 64 12.81 -0.92 -31.15
CA SER A 64 13.38 0.36 -30.77
C SER A 64 14.47 0.18 -29.71
N ALA A 65 15.20 1.25 -29.41
CA ALA A 65 16.16 1.26 -28.31
C ALA A 65 15.49 1.00 -26.94
N LEU A 66 14.20 1.30 -26.81
CA LEU A 66 13.45 1.11 -25.56
C LEU A 66 12.85 -0.29 -25.43
N LEU A 67 12.57 -0.97 -26.54
CA LEU A 67 12.00 -2.31 -26.55
C LEU A 67 13.01 -3.29 -25.91
N SER A 68 12.61 -3.97 -24.84
CA SER A 68 13.44 -4.99 -24.18
C SER A 68 13.63 -6.24 -25.04
N GLY A 69 12.72 -6.46 -25.99
CA GLY A 69 12.63 -7.67 -26.81
C GLY A 69 12.09 -8.87 -26.04
N LYS A 70 11.68 -8.69 -24.78
CA LYS A 70 10.99 -9.71 -24.00
C LYS A 70 9.48 -9.59 -24.19
N PHE A 71 8.83 -10.72 -24.43
CA PHE A 71 7.39 -10.82 -24.60
C PHE A 71 6.85 -11.96 -23.75
N HIS A 72 5.66 -11.77 -23.19
CA HIS A 72 4.93 -12.78 -22.46
C HIS A 72 3.78 -13.31 -23.33
N VAL A 73 3.73 -14.62 -23.49
CA VAL A 73 2.80 -15.29 -24.40
C VAL A 73 1.94 -16.26 -23.59
N ILE A 74 0.62 -16.10 -23.68
CA ILE A 74 -0.36 -17.03 -23.10
C ILE A 74 -1.21 -17.55 -24.24
N VAL A 75 -1.25 -18.87 -24.37
CA VAL A 75 -2.02 -19.60 -25.39
C VAL A 75 -3.18 -20.31 -24.70
N ASP A 76 -4.28 -20.53 -25.41
CA ASP A 76 -5.45 -21.20 -24.80
C ASP A 76 -5.18 -22.70 -24.51
N ASP A 77 -4.44 -23.35 -25.40
CA ASP A 77 -4.09 -24.78 -25.29
C ASP A 77 -2.57 -25.00 -25.35
N CYS A 78 -1.97 -25.09 -26.53
CA CYS A 78 -0.53 -25.34 -26.67
C CYS A 78 0.12 -24.46 -27.72
N PHE A 79 1.35 -24.03 -27.43
CA PHE A 79 2.20 -23.32 -28.36
C PHE A 79 3.00 -24.32 -29.23
N ARG A 80 3.07 -24.07 -30.54
CA ARG A 80 3.71 -24.97 -31.51
C ARG A 80 5.02 -24.42 -32.05
N SER A 81 5.01 -23.22 -32.63
CA SER A 81 6.18 -22.67 -33.32
C SER A 81 6.19 -21.15 -33.35
N ILE A 82 7.39 -20.58 -33.46
CA ILE A 82 7.63 -19.14 -33.62
C ILE A 82 8.59 -18.94 -34.79
N GLU A 83 8.21 -18.01 -35.67
CA GLU A 83 9.00 -17.62 -36.82
C GLU A 83 9.14 -16.09 -36.81
N LEU A 84 10.37 -15.61 -36.88
CA LEU A 84 10.69 -14.18 -36.94
C LEU A 84 11.36 -13.88 -38.28
N ASN A 85 10.74 -12.99 -39.06
CA ASN A 85 11.24 -12.55 -40.35
C ASN A 85 11.59 -13.71 -41.30
N GLY A 86 10.74 -14.73 -41.40
CA GLY A 86 11.00 -15.89 -42.27
C GLY A 86 11.83 -17.01 -41.63
N ARG A 87 12.32 -16.83 -40.39
CA ARG A 87 13.24 -17.77 -39.73
C ARG A 87 12.63 -18.36 -38.47
N ASN A 88 12.58 -19.69 -38.40
CA ASN A 88 12.16 -20.38 -37.18
C ASN A 88 13.13 -20.10 -36.03
N ILE A 89 12.57 -19.72 -34.88
CA ILE A 89 13.32 -19.52 -33.64
C ILE A 89 13.14 -20.78 -32.79
N MET A 90 14.23 -21.47 -32.48
CA MET A 90 14.20 -22.49 -31.42
C MET A 90 14.07 -21.79 -30.07
N LEU A 91 13.00 -22.11 -29.36
CA LEU A 91 12.76 -21.64 -27.99
C LEU A 91 13.34 -22.67 -27.01
N ASP A 92 14.20 -22.19 -26.11
CA ASP A 92 14.68 -22.99 -24.97
C ASP A 92 13.66 -22.87 -23.82
N ILE A 93 12.52 -23.55 -23.98
CA ILE A 93 11.39 -23.50 -23.03
C ILE A 93 11.00 -24.93 -22.68
N ALA A 94 10.80 -25.18 -21.39
CA ALA A 94 10.30 -26.46 -20.91
C ALA A 94 8.95 -26.81 -21.57
N LEU A 95 8.80 -28.05 -22.04
CA LEU A 95 7.60 -28.57 -22.70
C LEU A 95 6.32 -28.38 -21.89
N GLU A 96 6.42 -28.30 -20.56
CA GLU A 96 5.27 -28.08 -19.68
C GLU A 96 4.74 -26.64 -19.76
N LYS A 97 5.60 -25.65 -20.03
CA LYS A 97 5.22 -24.23 -20.06
C LYS A 97 4.56 -23.80 -21.37
N ILE A 98 4.86 -24.48 -22.48
CA ILE A 98 4.28 -24.15 -23.79
C ILE A 98 2.77 -24.43 -23.86
N CYS A 99 2.23 -25.20 -22.92
CA CYS A 99 0.79 -25.45 -22.80
C CYS A 99 0.17 -24.87 -21.51
N ASP A 100 0.85 -23.95 -20.83
CA ASP A 100 0.30 -23.29 -19.65
C ASP A 100 -0.64 -22.16 -20.06
N SER A 101 -1.94 -22.45 -20.09
CA SER A 101 -2.97 -21.48 -20.46
C SER A 101 -3.31 -20.45 -19.38
N ASN A 102 -2.76 -20.62 -18.18
CA ASN A 102 -2.98 -19.71 -17.06
C ASN A 102 -1.84 -18.70 -16.92
N ASN A 103 -0.60 -19.19 -16.94
CA ASN A 103 0.59 -18.36 -16.73
C ASN A 103 1.38 -18.09 -18.00
N GLY A 104 1.20 -18.86 -19.07
CA GLY A 104 1.99 -18.72 -20.29
C GLY A 104 3.49 -18.86 -20.08
N PHE A 105 4.27 -18.20 -20.95
CA PHE A 105 5.73 -18.23 -20.91
C PHE A 105 6.33 -16.95 -21.50
N ASP A 106 7.57 -16.65 -21.09
CA ASP A 106 8.33 -15.52 -21.61
C ASP A 106 9.26 -15.94 -22.77
N ILE A 107 9.29 -15.12 -23.82
CA ILE A 107 10.24 -15.24 -24.93
C ILE A 107 11.13 -14.00 -24.98
N ASN A 108 12.42 -14.19 -25.24
CA ASN A 108 13.35 -13.09 -25.47
C ASN A 108 13.85 -13.10 -26.91
N LEU A 109 13.33 -12.16 -27.70
CA LEU A 109 13.64 -11.99 -29.12
C LEU A 109 14.68 -10.88 -29.35
N LYS A 110 15.22 -10.26 -28.30
CA LYS A 110 16.03 -9.04 -28.46
C LYS A 110 17.24 -9.22 -29.38
N LYS A 111 17.87 -10.39 -29.34
CA LYS A 111 19.05 -10.71 -30.15
C LYS A 111 18.71 -10.96 -31.62
N GLN A 112 17.47 -11.34 -31.91
CA GLN A 112 16.99 -11.74 -33.23
C GLN A 112 16.25 -10.60 -33.96
N LEU A 113 15.83 -9.56 -33.24
CA LEU A 113 15.17 -8.39 -33.80
C LEU A 113 16.17 -7.46 -34.51
N HIS A 114 15.89 -7.07 -35.75
CA HIS A 114 16.62 -5.98 -36.42
C HIS A 114 15.96 -4.62 -36.15
N SER A 115 16.65 -3.52 -36.45
CA SER A 115 16.08 -2.17 -36.29
C SER A 115 14.85 -1.99 -37.20
N GLY A 116 13.79 -1.38 -36.67
CA GLY A 116 12.55 -1.13 -37.41
C GLY A 116 11.52 -2.27 -37.31
N ALA A 117 10.75 -2.48 -38.37
CA ALA A 117 9.64 -3.43 -38.40
C ALA A 117 10.15 -4.88 -38.54
N ASN A 118 9.67 -5.76 -37.67
CA ASN A 118 9.94 -7.20 -37.67
C ASN A 118 8.58 -7.92 -37.75
N VAL A 119 8.49 -8.97 -38.56
CA VAL A 119 7.29 -9.78 -38.70
C VAL A 119 7.44 -11.03 -37.85
N LEU A 120 6.55 -11.18 -36.86
CA LEU A 120 6.49 -12.32 -35.98
C LEU A 120 5.28 -13.18 -36.35
N LYS A 121 5.50 -14.47 -36.58
CA LYS A 121 4.46 -15.47 -36.80
C LYS A 121 4.51 -16.47 -35.65
N LEU A 122 3.37 -16.68 -35.01
CA LEU A 122 3.19 -17.60 -33.88
C LEU A 122 2.15 -18.64 -34.29
N GLU A 123 2.45 -19.91 -34.06
CA GLU A 123 1.51 -21.00 -34.27
C GLU A 123 1.11 -21.60 -32.93
N THR A 124 -0.19 -21.72 -32.72
CA THR A 124 -0.78 -22.33 -31.53
C THR A 124 -1.70 -23.47 -31.96
N GLU A 125 -1.73 -24.54 -31.21
CA GLU A 125 -2.64 -25.65 -31.41
C GLU A 125 -3.84 -25.50 -30.47
N ASN A 126 -5.04 -25.59 -31.03
CA ASN A 126 -6.28 -25.76 -30.29
C ASN A 126 -6.71 -27.22 -30.36
N ARG A 127 -6.93 -27.85 -29.22
CA ARG A 127 -7.45 -29.20 -29.07
C ARG A 127 -8.97 -29.21 -28.98
N SER A 128 -9.55 -28.23 -28.28
CA SER A 128 -11.01 -28.11 -28.12
C SER A 128 -11.40 -26.75 -27.53
N GLY A 129 -12.69 -26.42 -27.49
CA GLY A 129 -13.17 -25.23 -26.79
C GLY A 129 -12.86 -23.92 -27.52
N HIS A 130 -12.73 -22.82 -26.79
CA HIS A 130 -12.37 -21.52 -27.35
C HIS A 130 -10.94 -21.55 -27.90
N PHE A 131 -10.51 -20.47 -28.55
CA PHE A 131 -9.12 -20.29 -28.92
C PHE A 131 -8.72 -18.84 -28.72
N GLY A 132 -7.45 -18.61 -28.44
CA GLY A 132 -6.97 -17.27 -28.17
C GLY A 132 -5.46 -17.19 -28.09
N LEU A 133 -4.99 -15.95 -28.12
CA LEU A 133 -3.59 -15.62 -27.91
C LEU A 133 -3.53 -14.31 -27.12
N GLN A 134 -2.83 -14.36 -26.00
CA GLN A 134 -2.44 -13.17 -25.27
C GLN A 134 -0.94 -12.94 -25.48
N PHE A 135 -0.60 -11.80 -26.09
CA PHE A 135 0.77 -11.44 -26.39
C PHE A 135 1.06 -10.06 -25.80
N TYR A 136 1.90 -10.04 -24.77
CA TYR A 136 2.22 -8.84 -24.01
C TYR A 136 3.68 -8.45 -24.19
N ASP A 137 3.95 -7.17 -24.41
CA ASP A 137 5.29 -6.62 -24.30
C ASP A 137 5.65 -6.48 -22.82
N THR A 138 6.65 -7.23 -22.34
CA THR A 138 7.11 -7.14 -20.95
C THR A 138 8.17 -6.06 -20.75
N THR A 139 8.45 -5.27 -21.79
CA THR A 139 9.27 -4.08 -21.68
C THR A 139 8.71 -3.16 -20.62
N PHE A 140 9.52 -2.94 -19.58
CA PHE A 140 9.12 -2.12 -18.46
C PHE A 140 9.24 -0.63 -18.80
N TYR A 141 8.34 -0.13 -19.66
CA TYR A 141 8.26 1.28 -20.06
C TYR A 141 8.17 2.22 -18.83
N ALA A 142 7.53 1.75 -17.76
CA ALA A 142 7.45 2.48 -16.49
C ALA A 142 8.81 2.78 -15.84
N LYS A 143 9.86 1.96 -16.03
CA LYS A 143 11.23 2.33 -15.58
C LYS A 143 11.75 3.53 -16.34
N TYR A 144 11.52 3.59 -17.65
CA TYR A 144 11.93 4.74 -18.45
C TYR A 144 11.14 5.98 -18.06
N TYR A 145 9.83 5.86 -17.81
CA TYR A 145 9.01 6.96 -17.30
C TYR A 145 9.47 7.44 -15.92
N PHE A 146 9.82 6.52 -15.03
CA PHE A 146 10.38 6.87 -13.72
C PHE A 146 11.74 7.56 -13.84
N MET A 147 12.66 7.05 -14.67
CA MET A 147 13.96 7.70 -14.90
C MET A 147 13.80 9.09 -15.53
N ILE A 148 12.89 9.23 -16.49
CA ILE A 148 12.52 10.52 -17.06
C ILE A 148 11.98 11.43 -15.96
N LEU A 149 11.09 10.96 -15.08
CA LEU A 149 10.59 11.77 -13.97
C LEU A 149 11.66 12.17 -12.95
N VAL A 150 12.58 11.27 -12.60
CA VAL A 150 13.71 11.59 -11.71
C VAL A 150 14.60 12.63 -12.37
N PHE A 151 14.93 12.45 -13.64
CA PHE A 151 15.72 13.42 -14.42
C PHE A 151 15.01 14.77 -14.54
N LEU A 152 13.70 14.77 -14.78
CA LEU A 152 12.87 15.97 -14.85
C LEU A 152 12.71 16.65 -13.49
N PHE A 153 12.62 15.88 -12.40
CA PHE A 153 12.70 16.39 -11.03
C PHE A 153 14.03 17.10 -10.82
N MET A 154 15.15 16.51 -11.25
CA MET A 154 16.47 17.16 -11.18
C MET A 154 16.57 18.44 -12.03
N ILE A 155 15.87 18.55 -13.16
CA ILE A 155 15.88 19.75 -14.02
C ILE A 155 14.96 20.86 -13.49
N LEU A 156 13.72 20.52 -13.12
CA LEU A 156 12.73 21.48 -12.62
C LEU A 156 13.18 22.11 -11.30
N PHE A 157 13.83 21.31 -10.47
CA PHE A 157 14.59 21.77 -9.35
C PHE A 157 16.01 22.01 -9.82
N LYS A 158 16.30 23.12 -10.54
CA LYS A 158 17.66 23.67 -10.61
C LYS A 158 18.18 23.60 -9.18
N PRO A 159 19.06 22.65 -8.84
CA PRO A 159 19.30 22.37 -7.46
C PRO A 159 20.20 23.54 -7.03
N LYS A 160 19.63 24.58 -6.42
CA LYS A 160 20.35 25.20 -5.29
C LYS A 160 20.54 24.02 -4.35
N PRO A 161 21.77 23.54 -4.20
CA PRO A 161 22.01 22.15 -4.49
C PRO A 161 21.24 21.38 -3.45
N PHE A 162 20.21 20.64 -3.87
CA PHE A 162 19.38 19.88 -2.96
C PHE A 162 20.23 18.74 -2.37
N THR A 163 21.26 18.33 -3.12
CA THR A 163 22.50 17.76 -2.58
C THR A 163 23.10 18.73 -1.56
N PHE A 164 23.72 19.88 -1.83
CA PHE A 164 24.19 20.84 -0.77
C PHE A 164 23.16 21.37 0.26
N THR A 165 21.90 20.95 0.29
CA THR A 165 20.94 21.31 1.35
C THR A 165 20.57 20.07 2.13
N ILE A 166 20.53 18.88 1.52
CA ILE A 166 20.64 17.61 2.23
C ILE A 166 22.07 17.42 2.68
N PHE A 167 23.06 17.24 1.79
CA PHE A 167 24.51 17.39 2.05
C PHE A 167 24.92 18.68 2.76
N GLY A 168 24.20 19.80 2.70
CA GLY A 168 24.58 20.99 3.50
C GLY A 168 23.91 21.03 4.86
N ASN A 169 22.66 20.58 5.00
CA ASN A 169 22.11 20.28 6.32
C ASN A 169 22.80 19.08 6.94
N PHE A 170 23.36 18.16 6.15
CA PHE A 170 24.16 16.98 6.50
C PHE A 170 25.61 17.38 6.69
N LYS A 171 26.14 18.41 6.01
CA LYS A 171 27.46 19.03 6.27
C LYS A 171 27.41 19.96 7.47
N HIS A 172 26.23 20.53 7.76
CA HIS A 172 25.90 21.24 9.00
C HIS A 172 25.54 20.26 10.12
N LEU A 173 24.98 19.08 9.82
CA LEU A 173 24.87 17.90 10.70
C LEU A 173 26.27 17.33 10.99
N LEU A 174 27.16 17.31 9.98
CA LEU A 174 28.57 16.88 10.05
C LEU A 174 29.42 17.90 10.79
N ARG A 175 29.09 19.19 10.74
CA ARG A 175 29.81 20.25 11.45
C ARG A 175 29.31 20.51 12.86
N SER A 176 28.03 20.30 13.16
CA SER A 176 27.48 20.77 14.45
C SER A 176 27.47 19.72 15.55
N GLU A 177 27.49 18.40 15.28
CA GLU A 177 27.47 17.38 16.36
C GLU A 177 28.21 16.07 15.99
N GLY A 178 29.53 16.05 16.19
CA GLY A 178 30.42 14.93 15.85
C GLY A 178 30.04 13.55 16.42
N ASN A 179 29.37 13.50 17.58
CA ASN A 179 28.94 12.23 18.19
C ASN A 179 27.77 11.55 17.45
N ARG A 180 26.97 12.30 16.66
CA ARG A 180 25.78 11.76 15.97
C ARG A 180 26.12 10.96 14.71
N LEU A 181 27.15 11.39 13.99
CA LEU A 181 27.62 10.66 12.80
C LEU A 181 28.45 9.44 13.15
N TYR A 182 29.18 9.47 14.26
CA TYR A 182 29.89 8.29 14.74
C TYR A 182 28.91 7.14 15.02
N ALA A 183 27.76 7.41 15.65
CA ALA A 183 26.74 6.39 15.90
C ALA A 183 26.10 5.84 14.61
N VAL A 184 25.75 6.70 13.63
CA VAL A 184 25.17 6.25 12.35
C VAL A 184 26.20 5.50 11.50
N PHE A 185 27.45 5.96 11.46
CA PHE A 185 28.54 5.31 10.75
C PHE A 185 28.91 3.97 11.39
N LEU A 186 29.05 3.91 12.73
CA LEU A 186 29.27 2.67 13.47
C LEU A 186 28.11 1.69 13.25
N TYR A 187 26.88 2.19 13.15
CA TYR A 187 25.72 1.35 12.89
C TYR A 187 25.69 0.81 11.45
N ILE A 188 25.99 1.64 10.44
CA ILE A 188 26.15 1.20 9.05
C ILE A 188 27.31 0.21 8.93
N LEU A 189 28.41 0.44 9.65
CA LEU A 189 29.54 -0.47 9.73
C LEU A 189 29.13 -1.79 10.36
N VAL A 190 28.37 -1.79 11.47
CA VAL A 190 27.83 -3.00 12.09
C VAL A 190 26.88 -3.74 11.13
N ILE A 191 25.98 -3.05 10.43
CA ILE A 191 25.12 -3.66 9.40
C ILE A 191 25.99 -4.33 8.34
N THR A 192 26.97 -3.61 7.81
CA THR A 192 27.85 -4.09 6.74
C THR A 192 28.67 -5.29 7.22
N VAL A 193 29.25 -5.21 8.43
CA VAL A 193 30.04 -6.28 9.04
C VAL A 193 29.18 -7.52 9.31
N VAL A 194 27.95 -7.38 9.81
CA VAL A 194 27.02 -8.50 10.04
C VAL A 194 26.60 -9.16 8.72
N LEU A 195 26.31 -8.37 7.68
CA LEU A 195 25.97 -8.89 6.35
C LEU A 195 27.16 -9.58 5.67
N PHE A 196 28.39 -9.06 5.83
CA PHE A 196 29.61 -9.62 5.23
C PHE A 196 30.24 -10.78 6.02
N LEU A 197 30.08 -10.85 7.35
CA LEU A 197 30.55 -11.97 8.18
C LEU A 197 29.58 -13.17 8.18
N GLY A 198 28.35 -12.98 7.68
CA GLY A 198 27.35 -14.04 7.59
C GLY A 198 27.76 -15.33 6.89
N PRO A 199 28.54 -15.29 5.79
CA PRO A 199 29.08 -16.49 5.16
C PRO A 199 30.01 -17.32 6.07
N ILE A 200 30.61 -16.71 7.09
CA ILE A 200 31.53 -17.37 8.04
C ILE A 200 30.77 -18.00 9.21
N LEU A 201 29.59 -17.45 9.57
CA LEU A 201 28.75 -17.91 10.69
C LEU A 201 27.66 -18.93 10.28
N LYS A 202 27.88 -19.60 9.14
CA LYS A 202 26.95 -20.35 8.27
C LYS A 202 26.04 -21.41 8.91
N ASN A 203 26.17 -21.69 10.20
CA ASN A 203 25.51 -22.82 10.87
C ASN A 203 24.73 -22.48 12.15
N SER A 204 24.47 -21.20 12.46
CA SER A 204 23.71 -20.84 13.67
C SER A 204 22.41 -20.09 13.36
N SER A 205 21.31 -20.53 13.97
CA SER A 205 20.03 -19.81 14.03
C SER A 205 20.18 -18.36 14.51
N LEU A 206 21.24 -18.09 15.28
CA LEU A 206 21.62 -16.77 15.77
C LEU A 206 21.94 -15.77 14.65
N HIS A 207 22.61 -16.21 13.58
CA HIS A 207 22.99 -15.32 12.47
C HIS A 207 21.77 -14.74 11.75
N ARG A 208 20.71 -15.55 11.58
CA ARG A 208 19.43 -15.14 10.96
C ARG A 208 18.78 -13.99 11.72
N TRP A 209 18.67 -14.16 13.04
CA TRP A 209 18.09 -13.15 13.92
C TRP A 209 18.95 -11.90 13.98
N LEU A 210 20.27 -12.02 13.97
CA LEU A 210 21.17 -10.85 13.90
C LEU A 210 20.86 -9.98 12.69
N ILE A 211 20.65 -10.57 11.49
CA ILE A 211 20.30 -9.80 10.28
C ILE A 211 18.95 -9.11 10.43
N ILE A 212 17.92 -9.83 10.89
CA ILE A 212 16.59 -9.25 11.12
C ILE A 212 16.67 -8.05 12.06
N TRP A 213 17.32 -8.20 13.22
CA TRP A 213 17.44 -7.12 14.20
C TRP A 213 18.28 -5.94 13.72
N THR A 214 19.29 -6.22 12.90
CA THR A 214 20.11 -5.21 12.23
C THR A 214 19.27 -4.37 11.26
N ILE A 215 18.40 -5.01 10.48
CA ILE A 215 17.48 -4.32 9.57
C ILE A 215 16.46 -3.49 10.38
N LEU A 216 15.83 -4.09 11.39
CA LEU A 216 14.83 -3.41 12.22
C LEU A 216 15.41 -2.22 12.99
N GLY A 217 16.62 -2.39 13.56
CA GLY A 217 17.29 -1.32 14.28
C GLY A 217 17.65 -0.13 13.38
N SER A 218 17.87 -0.35 12.08
CA SER A 218 18.12 0.71 11.10
C SER A 218 16.92 1.62 10.87
N ALA A 219 15.71 1.13 11.10
CA ALA A 219 14.50 1.95 11.14
C ALA A 219 14.21 2.51 12.53
N LEU A 220 14.37 1.68 13.58
CA LEU A 220 14.01 2.03 14.95
C LEU A 220 14.86 3.15 15.52
N ILE A 221 16.20 3.06 15.41
CA ILE A 221 17.12 4.01 16.04
C ILE A 221 16.93 5.43 15.48
N PRO A 222 16.89 5.66 14.15
CA PRO A 222 16.60 6.98 13.60
C PRO A 222 15.22 7.48 14.00
N SER A 223 14.20 6.62 14.02
CA SER A 223 12.84 7.00 14.42
C SER A 223 12.79 7.47 15.88
N LEU A 224 13.43 6.75 16.79
CA LEU A 224 13.54 7.13 18.20
C LEU A 224 14.31 8.44 18.37
N HIS A 225 15.42 8.62 17.65
CA HIS A 225 16.19 9.85 17.69
C HIS A 225 15.35 11.05 17.20
N LEU A 226 14.61 10.88 16.11
CA LEU A 226 13.75 11.92 15.56
C LEU A 226 12.56 12.25 16.48
N ILE A 227 11.96 11.26 17.14
CA ILE A 227 10.94 11.48 18.18
C ILE A 227 11.55 12.24 19.35
N TYR A 228 12.73 11.82 19.81
CA TYR A 228 13.40 12.41 20.96
C TYR A 228 13.74 13.89 20.73
N THR A 229 14.19 14.24 19.52
CA THR A 229 14.63 15.59 19.18
C THR A 229 13.49 16.52 18.79
N ASN A 230 12.43 15.99 18.15
CA ASN A 230 11.43 16.84 17.49
C ASN A 230 10.02 16.80 18.11
N CYS A 231 9.75 16.00 19.14
CA CYS A 231 8.41 15.90 19.76
C CYS A 231 8.31 16.63 21.12
N LEU A 232 7.12 17.16 21.45
CA LEU A 232 6.87 17.98 22.65
C LEU A 232 7.23 17.27 23.97
N PHE A 233 6.95 15.97 24.06
CA PHE A 233 7.13 15.16 25.26
C PHE A 233 7.95 13.90 24.91
N ALA A 234 9.14 14.16 24.38
CA ALA A 234 10.09 13.21 23.80
C ALA A 234 10.31 11.92 24.62
N LYS A 235 10.83 12.02 25.85
CA LYS A 235 11.25 10.87 26.67
C LYS A 235 10.19 9.77 26.78
N TYR A 236 8.99 10.13 27.23
CA TYR A 236 7.88 9.19 27.37
C TYR A 236 7.37 8.68 26.03
N SER A 237 7.38 9.52 24.99
CA SER A 237 7.01 9.07 23.63
C SER A 237 7.95 7.98 23.13
N CYS A 238 9.27 8.13 23.36
CA CYS A 238 10.25 7.10 23.03
C CYS A 238 10.03 5.82 23.82
N CYS A 239 9.75 5.90 25.13
CA CYS A 239 9.44 4.72 25.94
C CYS A 239 8.22 3.95 25.41
N ILE A 240 7.12 4.65 25.11
CA ILE A 240 5.90 4.03 24.55
C ILE A 240 6.21 3.38 23.19
N PHE A 241 6.98 4.07 22.34
CA PHE A 241 7.39 3.56 21.03
C PHE A 241 8.25 2.30 21.13
N ILE A 242 9.21 2.26 22.06
CA ILE A 242 10.05 1.07 22.32
C ILE A 242 9.19 -0.10 22.80
N LEU A 243 8.26 0.13 23.74
CA LEU A 243 7.38 -0.92 24.25
C LEU A 243 6.48 -1.51 23.17
N SER A 244 5.92 -0.68 22.29
CA SER A 244 5.15 -1.13 21.12
C SER A 244 6.02 -1.93 20.14
N PHE A 245 7.26 -1.49 19.89
CA PHE A 245 8.21 -2.23 19.06
C PHE A 245 8.53 -3.61 19.66
N ILE A 246 8.80 -3.71 20.97
CA ILE A 246 9.07 -4.99 21.66
C ILE A 246 7.89 -5.95 21.46
N LEU A 247 6.65 -5.45 21.62
CA LEU A 247 5.44 -6.24 21.46
C LEU A 247 5.26 -6.75 20.02
N CYS A 248 5.42 -5.88 19.02
CA CYS A 248 5.36 -6.27 17.61
C CYS A 248 6.49 -7.25 17.24
N SER A 249 7.65 -7.11 17.87
CA SER A 249 8.77 -8.01 17.62
C SER A 249 8.57 -9.37 18.29
N ALA A 250 7.92 -9.43 19.45
CA ALA A 250 7.50 -10.69 20.06
C ALA A 250 6.53 -11.45 19.12
N PHE A 251 5.60 -10.75 18.48
CA PHE A 251 4.73 -11.34 17.46
C PHE A 251 5.53 -11.92 16.27
N LEU A 252 6.48 -11.16 15.72
CA LEU A 252 7.37 -11.63 14.64
C LEU A 252 8.11 -12.93 15.00
N VAL A 253 8.57 -13.04 16.25
CA VAL A 253 9.31 -14.20 16.74
C VAL A 253 8.39 -15.41 16.92
N CYS A 254 7.22 -15.21 17.55
CA CYS A 254 6.39 -16.30 18.04
C CYS A 254 5.33 -16.81 17.03
N ARG A 255 4.91 -15.99 16.06
CA ARG A 255 3.82 -16.33 15.14
C ARG A 255 4.33 -16.66 13.74
N PHE A 256 3.71 -17.65 13.09
CA PHE A 256 4.01 -17.97 11.69
C PHE A 256 3.31 -16.98 10.75
N TYR A 257 3.71 -16.96 9.47
CA TYR A 257 3.33 -15.89 8.53
C TYR A 257 1.88 -15.97 8.02
N ASP A 258 1.28 -17.16 8.09
CA ASP A 258 -0.04 -17.52 7.55
C ASP A 258 -1.16 -17.51 8.59
N GLU A 259 -0.83 -17.56 9.89
CA GLU A 259 -1.81 -17.67 10.98
C GLU A 259 -2.87 -16.55 10.98
N TYR A 260 -2.52 -15.37 10.47
CA TYR A 260 -3.40 -14.19 10.42
C TYR A 260 -3.51 -13.58 9.02
N SER A 261 -3.54 -14.40 7.97
CA SER A 261 -3.74 -13.91 6.59
C SER A 261 -4.22 -15.00 5.63
N TYR A 262 -5.45 -14.90 5.11
CA TYR A 262 -5.99 -15.87 4.15
C TYR A 262 -5.42 -15.73 2.73
N ASP A 263 -4.82 -14.59 2.38
CA ASP A 263 -4.33 -14.24 1.05
C ASP A 263 -2.80 -14.17 0.95
N VAL A 264 -2.08 -14.61 1.98
CA VAL A 264 -0.61 -14.47 2.04
C VAL A 264 0.12 -15.25 0.97
N GLU A 265 -0.37 -16.44 0.61
CA GLU A 265 0.25 -17.25 -0.43
C GLU A 265 0.23 -16.55 -1.78
N GLY A 266 -0.90 -15.90 -2.11
CA GLY A 266 -0.98 -15.10 -3.33
C GLY A 266 -0.03 -13.89 -3.31
N HIS A 267 0.23 -13.31 -2.13
CA HIS A 267 1.25 -12.26 -2.00
C HIS A 267 2.67 -12.80 -2.21
N ILE A 268 3.00 -13.95 -1.61
CA ILE A 268 4.30 -14.61 -1.74
C ILE A 268 4.57 -15.01 -3.19
N GLN A 269 3.58 -15.63 -3.87
CA GLN A 269 3.66 -15.99 -5.28
C GLN A 269 3.97 -14.79 -6.17
N TYR A 270 3.40 -13.62 -5.87
CA TYR A 270 3.69 -12.39 -6.62
C TYR A 270 5.15 -11.95 -6.39
N ILE A 271 5.63 -11.98 -5.13
CA ILE A 271 7.04 -11.65 -4.84
C ILE A 271 7.99 -12.61 -5.58
N GLN A 272 7.72 -13.92 -5.54
CA GLN A 272 8.50 -14.94 -6.25
C GLN A 272 8.50 -14.72 -7.76
N TYR A 273 7.32 -14.51 -8.36
CA TYR A 273 7.22 -14.20 -9.79
C TYR A 273 8.09 -13.01 -10.18
N MET A 274 8.12 -11.95 -9.36
CA MET A 274 8.98 -10.79 -9.61
C MET A 274 10.46 -11.10 -9.48
N LEU A 275 10.86 -11.97 -8.55
CA LEU A 275 12.25 -12.41 -8.39
C LEU A 275 12.71 -13.23 -9.60
N ASP A 276 11.84 -14.11 -10.11
CA ASP A 276 12.17 -15.03 -11.19
C ASP A 276 12.16 -14.34 -12.57
N THR A 277 11.20 -13.45 -12.81
CA THR A 277 11.00 -12.84 -14.14
C THR A 277 11.56 -11.42 -14.26
N GLY A 278 11.70 -10.71 -13.14
CA GLY A 278 12.08 -9.29 -13.09
C GLY A 278 10.97 -8.31 -13.52
N HIS A 279 9.75 -8.77 -13.79
CA HIS A 279 8.60 -7.92 -14.14
C HIS A 279 7.33 -8.27 -13.38
N SER A 280 6.28 -7.47 -13.59
CA SER A 280 4.96 -7.75 -13.01
C SER A 280 4.29 -8.88 -13.79
N PRO A 281 3.60 -9.81 -13.12
CA PRO A 281 2.79 -10.81 -13.78
C PRO A 281 1.58 -10.16 -14.44
N VAL A 282 0.99 -10.87 -15.39
CA VAL A 282 -0.34 -10.54 -15.87
C VAL A 282 -1.33 -10.70 -14.72
N ALA A 283 -2.22 -9.72 -14.56
CA ALA A 283 -3.15 -9.68 -13.43
C ALA A 283 -4.23 -10.80 -13.41
N SER A 284 -4.21 -11.74 -14.37
CA SER A 284 -5.09 -12.91 -14.45
C SER A 284 -4.37 -14.22 -14.10
N GLY A 285 -3.03 -14.22 -14.07
CA GLY A 285 -2.23 -15.42 -13.81
C GLY A 285 -2.12 -15.81 -12.34
N GLY A 286 -2.80 -15.11 -11.43
CA GLY A 286 -2.69 -15.41 -10.00
C GLY A 286 -3.64 -14.59 -9.14
N TRP A 287 -3.91 -15.10 -7.93
CA TRP A 287 -4.91 -14.56 -7.02
C TRP A 287 -4.70 -13.08 -6.66
N MET A 288 -3.45 -12.68 -6.43
CA MET A 288 -3.09 -11.32 -6.03
C MET A 288 -2.46 -10.50 -7.15
N PHE A 289 -2.33 -11.05 -8.37
CA PHE A 289 -1.60 -10.40 -9.47
C PHE A 289 -2.31 -9.14 -9.99
N TYR A 290 -3.59 -8.97 -9.70
CA TYR A 290 -4.35 -7.75 -10.01
C TYR A 290 -3.97 -6.54 -9.16
N HIS A 291 -3.21 -6.73 -8.08
CA HIS A 291 -2.77 -5.62 -7.25
C HIS A 291 -1.68 -4.78 -7.94
N PRO A 292 -1.67 -3.46 -7.67
CA PRO A 292 -0.56 -2.59 -8.04
C PRO A 292 0.79 -3.12 -7.54
N SER A 293 1.81 -2.99 -8.38
CA SER A 293 3.05 -3.75 -8.23
C SER A 293 4.05 -3.24 -7.19
N PHE A 294 3.87 -2.03 -6.63
CA PHE A 294 4.94 -1.34 -5.90
C PHE A 294 5.43 -2.13 -4.68
N TYR A 295 4.50 -2.67 -3.88
CA TYR A 295 4.86 -3.48 -2.71
C TYR A 295 5.72 -4.69 -3.08
N TYR A 296 5.29 -5.45 -4.07
CA TYR A 296 5.98 -6.67 -4.51
C TYR A 296 7.37 -6.35 -5.06
N ARG A 297 7.53 -5.20 -5.75
CA ARG A 297 8.84 -4.72 -6.21
C ARG A 297 9.75 -4.36 -5.06
N CYS A 298 9.24 -3.67 -4.05
CA CYS A 298 10.01 -3.32 -2.86
C CYS A 298 10.42 -4.57 -2.08
N ALA A 299 9.50 -5.54 -1.93
CA ALA A 299 9.76 -6.81 -1.26
C ALA A 299 10.79 -7.66 -2.01
N ALA A 300 10.66 -7.80 -3.34
CA ALA A 300 11.61 -8.51 -4.18
C ALA A 300 13.00 -7.83 -4.15
N LEU A 301 13.07 -6.50 -4.29
CA LEU A 301 14.34 -5.77 -4.18
C LEU A 301 14.98 -5.96 -2.81
N PHE A 302 14.19 -5.85 -1.74
CA PHE A 302 14.67 -6.08 -0.38
C PHE A 302 15.23 -7.49 -0.23
N TRP A 303 14.52 -8.51 -0.73
CA TRP A 303 15.03 -9.88 -0.73
C TRP A 303 16.33 -10.04 -1.52
N SER A 304 16.41 -9.49 -2.74
CA SER A 304 17.63 -9.56 -3.56
C SER A 304 18.83 -8.91 -2.88
N LEU A 305 18.63 -7.85 -2.09
CA LEU A 305 19.69 -7.19 -1.32
C LEU A 305 20.12 -8.00 -0.09
N VAL A 306 19.17 -8.64 0.59
CA VAL A 306 19.46 -9.44 1.79
C VAL A 306 20.08 -10.78 1.41
N ASN A 307 19.63 -11.42 0.33
CA ASN A 307 20.06 -12.75 -0.11
C ASN A 307 21.11 -12.72 -1.25
N LEU A 308 21.98 -11.69 -1.30
CA LEU A 308 22.96 -11.53 -2.39
C LEU A 308 23.87 -12.76 -2.61
N ASN A 309 24.12 -13.55 -1.55
CA ASN A 309 24.98 -14.73 -1.61
C ASN A 309 24.20 -16.07 -1.62
N ALA A 310 22.87 -16.03 -1.85
CA ALA A 310 22.00 -17.21 -1.91
C ALA A 310 22.12 -18.14 -0.69
N HIS A 311 22.17 -17.56 0.51
CA HIS A 311 22.36 -18.31 1.76
C HIS A 311 21.06 -18.65 2.49
N PHE A 312 19.95 -18.03 2.10
CA PHE A 312 18.68 -18.21 2.78
C PHE A 312 17.75 -19.19 2.03
N ASN A 313 17.12 -20.06 2.80
CA ASN A 313 16.08 -20.98 2.38
C ASN A 313 14.70 -20.29 2.34
N TYR A 314 13.66 -21.06 1.99
CA TYR A 314 12.30 -20.54 1.85
C TYR A 314 11.66 -20.09 3.18
N GLU A 315 11.90 -20.78 4.29
CA GLU A 315 11.39 -20.35 5.60
C GLU A 315 12.01 -19.02 6.05
N GLU A 316 13.31 -18.85 5.79
CA GLU A 316 14.02 -17.60 6.05
C GLU A 316 13.50 -16.47 5.17
N PHE A 317 13.16 -16.76 3.90
CA PHE A 317 12.46 -15.81 3.03
C PHE A 317 11.17 -15.30 3.68
N LEU A 318 10.31 -16.19 4.15
CA LEU A 318 9.03 -15.84 4.76
C LEU A 318 9.21 -14.97 6.01
N LYS A 319 10.13 -15.36 6.90
CA LYS A 319 10.45 -14.57 8.10
C LYS A 319 11.04 -13.21 7.76
N MET A 320 11.88 -13.12 6.73
CA MET A 320 12.44 -11.86 6.26
C MET A 320 11.35 -10.95 5.66
N MET A 321 10.33 -11.50 5.01
CA MET A 321 9.16 -10.72 4.53
C MET A 321 8.30 -10.19 5.69
N GLN A 322 8.12 -10.94 6.78
CA GLN A 322 7.50 -10.41 8.00
C GLN A 322 8.34 -9.29 8.62
N ALA A 323 9.67 -9.46 8.68
CA ALA A 323 10.58 -8.42 9.17
C ALA A 323 10.55 -7.15 8.29
N PHE A 324 10.43 -7.29 6.97
CA PHE A 324 10.22 -6.18 6.04
C PHE A 324 8.93 -5.41 6.35
N THR A 325 7.85 -6.12 6.66
CA THR A 325 6.57 -5.53 7.07
C THR A 325 6.76 -4.72 8.37
N LEU A 326 7.42 -5.29 9.38
CA LEU A 326 7.68 -4.60 10.64
C LEU A 326 8.60 -3.38 10.44
N PHE A 327 9.60 -3.48 9.57
CA PHE A 327 10.46 -2.35 9.19
C PHE A 327 9.63 -1.17 8.64
N ILE A 328 8.67 -1.44 7.75
CA ILE A 328 7.76 -0.41 7.22
C ILE A 328 6.83 0.10 8.34
N PHE A 329 6.31 -0.79 9.18
CA PHE A 329 5.43 -0.45 10.31
C PHE A 329 6.08 0.53 11.30
N ILE A 330 7.41 0.43 11.53
CA ILE A 330 8.16 1.40 12.35
C ILE A 330 8.05 2.82 11.76
N PHE A 331 8.24 2.98 10.44
CA PHE A 331 8.12 4.29 9.80
C PHE A 331 6.67 4.80 9.80
N TYR A 332 5.70 3.92 9.57
CA TYR A 332 4.28 4.24 9.67
C TYR A 332 3.93 4.78 11.07
N SER A 333 4.39 4.07 12.10
CA SER A 333 4.22 4.46 13.51
C SER A 333 4.91 5.79 13.82
N TYR A 334 6.12 6.00 13.31
CA TYR A 334 6.86 7.25 13.45
C TYR A 334 6.08 8.44 12.88
N PHE A 335 5.61 8.37 11.63
CA PHE A 335 4.86 9.46 11.01
C PHE A 335 3.50 9.69 11.67
N SER A 336 2.88 8.65 12.22
CA SER A 336 1.68 8.76 13.04
C SER A 336 1.93 9.52 14.34
N VAL A 337 3.02 9.21 15.07
CA VAL A 337 3.44 9.98 16.25
C VAL A 337 3.77 11.43 15.90
N ARG A 338 4.44 11.68 14.76
CA ARG A 338 4.70 13.04 14.25
C ARG A 338 3.41 13.80 13.95
N THR A 339 2.39 13.11 13.46
CA THR A 339 1.06 13.68 13.23
C THR A 339 0.40 14.08 14.54
N VAL A 340 0.44 13.21 15.56
CA VAL A 340 -0.04 13.53 16.91
C VAL A 340 0.70 14.77 17.47
N ASP A 341 2.03 14.79 17.38
CA ASP A 341 2.84 15.95 17.80
C ASP A 341 2.45 17.24 17.08
N LEU A 342 2.28 17.20 15.76
CA LEU A 342 1.87 18.36 14.98
C LEU A 342 0.50 18.89 15.44
N VAL A 343 -0.50 18.01 15.59
CA VAL A 343 -1.84 18.40 16.05
C VAL A 343 -1.79 18.98 17.46
N PHE A 344 -1.11 18.33 18.40
CA PHE A 344 -1.06 18.80 19.79
C PHE A 344 -0.24 20.09 19.96
N ARG A 345 0.74 20.37 19.10
CA ARG A 345 1.42 21.67 19.04
C ARG A 345 0.46 22.81 18.72
N THR A 346 -0.53 22.59 17.85
CA THR A 346 -1.54 23.60 17.56
C THR A 346 -2.46 23.88 18.75
N LEU A 347 -2.71 22.87 19.60
CA LEU A 347 -3.55 22.96 20.79
C LEU A 347 -2.82 23.60 22.00
N ARG A 348 -1.48 23.55 22.01
CA ARG A 348 -0.64 23.97 23.16
C ARG A 348 -0.94 25.38 23.69
N LYS A 349 -1.36 26.31 22.83
CA LYS A 349 -1.65 27.69 23.24
C LYS A 349 -2.91 27.84 24.08
N ASN A 350 -3.85 26.88 23.97
CA ASN A 350 -5.21 27.02 24.51
C ASN A 350 -5.52 26.02 25.62
N VAL A 351 -4.55 25.20 26.03
CA VAL A 351 -4.75 24.06 26.94
C VAL A 351 -3.65 24.06 27.99
N ASP A 352 -4.01 23.80 29.24
CA ASP A 352 -3.07 23.56 30.33
C ASP A 352 -2.03 22.49 29.95
N LYS A 353 -0.77 22.72 30.34
CA LYS A 353 0.38 21.87 30.04
C LYS A 353 0.18 20.43 30.54
N ASN A 354 -0.40 20.23 31.72
CA ASN A 354 -0.58 18.89 32.30
C ASN A 354 -1.66 18.10 31.57
N THR A 355 -2.79 18.75 31.28
CA THR A 355 -3.90 18.20 30.49
C THR A 355 -3.44 17.84 29.09
N LEU A 356 -2.70 18.74 28.44
CA LEU A 356 -2.12 18.52 27.11
C LEU A 356 -1.17 17.33 27.12
N ARG A 357 -0.24 17.28 28.09
CA ARG A 357 0.73 16.18 28.24
C ARG A 357 0.06 14.83 28.45
N GLY A 358 -0.89 14.76 29.39
CA GLY A 358 -1.61 13.53 29.68
C GLY A 358 -2.41 13.05 28.47
N SER A 359 -3.14 13.95 27.80
CA SER A 359 -3.89 13.59 26.59
C SER A 359 -2.98 13.18 25.44
N TYR A 360 -1.84 13.85 25.26
CA TYR A 360 -0.88 13.53 24.21
C TYR A 360 -0.32 12.11 24.37
N HIS A 361 0.08 11.72 25.59
CA HIS A 361 0.58 10.37 25.85
C HIS A 361 -0.51 9.31 25.71
N LEU A 362 -1.73 9.58 26.18
CA LEU A 362 -2.85 8.66 25.98
C LEU A 362 -3.15 8.41 24.50
N VAL A 363 -3.09 9.43 23.64
CA VAL A 363 -3.31 9.27 22.19
C VAL A 363 -2.20 8.43 21.55
N ILE A 364 -0.93 8.69 21.89
CA ILE A 364 0.20 7.89 21.38
C ILE A 364 0.08 6.44 21.83
N SER A 365 -0.19 6.21 23.11
CA SER A 365 -0.37 4.85 23.65
C SER A 365 -1.56 4.15 23.02
N LEU A 366 -2.70 4.84 22.88
CA LEU A 366 -3.90 4.26 22.26
C LEU A 366 -3.65 3.82 20.82
N PHE A 367 -2.94 4.64 20.03
CA PHE A 367 -2.61 4.31 18.66
C PHE A 367 -1.58 3.16 18.57
N LEU A 368 -0.49 3.22 19.34
CA LEU A 368 0.60 2.25 19.25
C LEU A 368 0.28 0.88 19.87
N PHE A 369 -0.61 0.85 20.86
CA PHE A 369 -1.14 -0.38 21.46
C PHE A 369 -2.55 -0.70 20.99
N TRP A 370 -2.96 -0.17 19.84
CA TRP A 370 -4.23 -0.55 19.25
C TRP A 370 -4.24 -2.07 18.97
N PRO A 371 -5.30 -2.82 19.35
CA PRO A 371 -5.14 -4.27 19.58
C PRO A 371 -4.75 -5.11 18.36
N VAL A 372 -5.09 -4.69 17.13
CA VAL A 372 -4.71 -5.40 15.90
C VAL A 372 -3.29 -5.08 15.40
N ASN A 373 -2.56 -4.14 16.03
CA ASN A 373 -1.27 -3.66 15.53
C ASN A 373 -0.21 -4.75 15.40
N THR A 374 -0.14 -5.69 16.35
CA THR A 374 0.83 -6.80 16.28
C THR A 374 0.62 -7.63 15.03
N ILE A 375 -0.63 -7.94 14.69
CA ILE A 375 -1.00 -8.66 13.46
C ILE A 375 -0.54 -7.87 12.25
N PHE A 376 -0.89 -6.59 12.16
CA PHE A 376 -0.59 -5.76 10.99
C PHE A 376 0.91 -5.52 10.81
N SER A 377 1.66 -5.49 11.91
CA SER A 377 3.12 -5.31 11.89
C SER A 377 3.87 -6.50 11.29
N GLY A 378 3.27 -7.70 11.29
CA GLY A 378 3.89 -8.94 10.80
C GLY A 378 3.19 -9.56 9.59
N ARG A 379 2.10 -8.99 9.10
CA ARG A 379 1.30 -9.54 7.99
C ARG A 379 1.90 -9.17 6.64
N ILE A 380 2.33 -10.18 5.87
CA ILE A 380 2.87 -9.98 4.53
C ILE A 380 1.73 -9.56 3.59
N GLY A 381 1.79 -8.34 3.08
CA GLY A 381 0.80 -7.81 2.15
C GLY A 381 1.05 -6.35 1.78
N ASN A 382 0.34 -5.88 0.75
CA ASN A 382 0.51 -4.52 0.21
C ASN A 382 -0.14 -3.40 1.05
N ASP A 383 -0.91 -3.77 2.08
CA ASP A 383 -1.55 -2.83 3.01
C ASP A 383 -0.53 -1.92 3.71
N ILE A 384 0.57 -2.48 4.19
CA ILE A 384 1.52 -1.76 5.05
C ILE A 384 2.19 -0.57 4.34
N LEU A 385 2.44 -0.66 3.04
CA LEU A 385 2.97 0.46 2.26
C LEU A 385 1.90 1.52 1.99
N PHE A 386 0.66 1.12 1.74
CA PHE A 386 -0.45 2.07 1.66
C PHE A 386 -0.58 2.85 2.98
N GLU A 387 -0.52 2.17 4.12
CA GLU A 387 -0.57 2.79 5.44
C GLU A 387 0.59 3.75 5.67
N LEU A 388 1.83 3.35 5.36
CA LEU A 388 3.00 4.21 5.45
C LEU A 388 2.83 5.49 4.61
N PHE A 389 2.52 5.34 3.33
CA PHE A 389 2.41 6.51 2.45
C PHE A 389 1.21 7.38 2.80
N TYR A 390 0.12 6.79 3.29
CA TYR A 390 -1.01 7.55 3.84
C TYR A 390 -0.56 8.37 5.05
N ALA A 391 0.16 7.78 6.01
CA ALA A 391 0.64 8.48 7.20
C ALA A 391 1.61 9.62 6.87
N ILE A 392 2.56 9.39 5.95
CA ILE A 392 3.48 10.45 5.48
C ILE A 392 2.69 11.57 4.82
N ALA A 393 1.84 11.23 3.85
CA ALA A 393 1.06 12.23 3.13
C ALA A 393 0.14 12.99 4.07
N PHE A 394 -0.53 12.33 5.01
CA PHE A 394 -1.43 12.97 5.96
C PHE A 394 -0.70 13.93 6.92
N TYR A 395 0.48 13.55 7.42
CA TYR A 395 1.35 14.45 8.17
C TYR A 395 1.68 15.72 7.36
N PHE A 396 2.10 15.55 6.10
CA PHE A 396 2.41 16.68 5.23
C PHE A 396 1.18 17.46 4.77
N ILE A 397 -0.01 16.84 4.66
CA ILE A 397 -1.29 17.52 4.42
C ILE A 397 -1.58 18.49 5.56
N LEU A 398 -1.45 18.05 6.81
CA LEU A 398 -1.63 18.93 7.97
C LEU A 398 -0.60 20.06 7.99
N LYS A 399 0.66 19.73 7.71
CA LYS A 399 1.74 20.74 7.65
C LYS A 399 1.48 21.75 6.54
N TRP A 400 1.12 21.30 5.34
CA TRP A 400 0.77 22.12 4.19
C TRP A 400 -0.48 22.96 4.45
N TRP A 401 -1.49 22.41 5.13
CA TRP A 401 -2.72 23.11 5.48
C TRP A 401 -2.44 24.41 6.21
N HIS A 402 -1.43 24.42 7.09
CA HIS A 402 -1.00 25.62 7.81
C HIS A 402 0.13 26.39 7.11
N SER A 403 1.14 25.71 6.56
CA SER A 403 2.36 26.34 6.03
C SER A 403 2.23 26.84 4.58
N GLN A 404 1.38 26.19 3.79
CA GLN A 404 1.19 26.41 2.34
C GLN A 404 2.47 26.27 1.50
N LYS A 405 3.52 25.63 2.04
CA LYS A 405 4.81 25.44 1.35
C LYS A 405 4.67 24.45 0.19
N LEU A 406 5.27 24.79 -0.95
CA LEU A 406 5.24 23.93 -2.13
C LEU A 406 5.94 22.58 -1.90
N GLY A 407 7.05 22.57 -1.15
CA GLY A 407 7.77 21.33 -0.81
C GLY A 407 6.91 20.33 -0.05
N ASP A 408 6.11 20.81 0.92
CA ASP A 408 5.17 19.95 1.65
C ASP A 408 4.10 19.40 0.68
N PHE A 409 3.58 20.23 -0.24
CA PHE A 409 2.60 19.81 -1.23
C PHE A 409 3.13 18.74 -2.20
N LEU A 410 4.38 18.85 -2.62
CA LEU A 410 4.98 17.85 -3.52
C LEU A 410 5.20 16.51 -2.83
N ILE A 411 5.60 16.52 -1.55
CA ILE A 411 5.70 15.28 -0.76
C ILE A 411 4.33 14.61 -0.68
N ILE A 412 3.26 15.38 -0.48
CA ILE A 412 1.88 14.85 -0.50
C ILE A 412 1.59 14.15 -1.84
N LEU A 413 1.87 14.78 -2.99
CA LEU A 413 1.59 14.19 -4.30
C LEU A 413 2.42 12.92 -4.55
N ILE A 414 3.70 12.92 -4.18
CA ILE A 414 4.59 11.77 -4.34
C ILE A 414 4.11 10.61 -3.47
N CYS A 415 3.81 10.85 -2.19
CA CYS A 415 3.30 9.81 -1.30
C CYS A 415 1.91 9.33 -1.72
N ALA A 416 1.02 10.20 -2.19
CA ALA A 416 -0.26 9.78 -2.76
C ALA A 416 -0.08 8.88 -3.99
N SER A 417 0.92 9.15 -4.82
CA SER A 417 1.30 8.29 -5.95
C SER A 417 1.71 6.90 -5.49
N PHE A 418 2.64 6.82 -4.54
CA PHE A 418 3.12 5.55 -4.03
C PHE A 418 2.05 4.79 -3.24
N ALA A 419 1.13 5.49 -2.56
CA ALA A 419 -0.02 4.87 -1.91
C ALA A 419 -0.88 4.12 -2.93
N ILE A 420 -1.21 4.74 -4.07
CA ILE A 420 -2.03 4.11 -5.13
C ILE A 420 -1.25 2.98 -5.82
N TRP A 421 0.04 3.18 -6.07
CA TRP A 421 0.88 2.16 -6.69
C TRP A 421 1.16 0.97 -5.77
N SER A 422 0.97 1.12 -4.46
CA SER A 422 0.95 0.01 -3.49
C SER A 422 -0.42 -0.67 -3.46
N LYS A 423 -1.49 0.12 -3.36
CA LYS A 423 -2.87 -0.36 -3.26
C LYS A 423 -3.85 0.69 -3.78
N THR A 424 -4.87 0.25 -4.52
CA THR A 424 -5.89 1.13 -5.10
C THR A 424 -6.61 2.00 -4.06
N ASN A 425 -6.67 1.59 -2.80
CA ASN A 425 -7.21 2.41 -1.71
C ASN A 425 -6.49 3.76 -1.54
N GLY A 426 -5.27 3.90 -2.07
CA GLY A 426 -4.57 5.18 -2.20
C GLY A 426 -5.38 6.28 -2.88
N PHE A 427 -6.40 5.95 -3.70
CA PHE A 427 -7.27 6.95 -4.32
C PHE A 427 -8.02 7.82 -3.31
N ILE A 428 -8.27 7.31 -2.09
CA ILE A 428 -8.84 8.07 -0.97
C ILE A 428 -7.98 9.32 -0.69
N LEU A 429 -6.66 9.18 -0.75
CA LEU A 429 -5.73 10.26 -0.49
C LEU A 429 -5.75 11.32 -1.61
N LEU A 430 -5.88 10.92 -2.88
CA LEU A 430 -6.08 11.88 -3.97
C LEU A 430 -7.41 12.63 -3.83
N GLY A 431 -8.49 11.92 -3.45
CA GLY A 431 -9.77 12.53 -3.12
C GLY A 431 -9.64 13.57 -2.01
N LEU A 432 -8.89 13.25 -0.94
CA LEU A 432 -8.62 14.16 0.18
C LEU A 432 -7.86 15.40 -0.28
N VAL A 433 -6.76 15.23 -1.02
CA VAL A 433 -5.93 16.34 -1.51
C VAL A 433 -6.72 17.23 -2.47
N GLY A 434 -7.45 16.64 -3.42
CA GLY A 434 -8.29 17.36 -4.37
C GLY A 434 -9.40 18.14 -3.66
N THR A 435 -10.09 17.53 -2.70
CA THR A 435 -11.15 18.18 -1.91
C THR A 435 -10.60 19.36 -1.11
N LEU A 436 -9.51 19.18 -0.37
CA LEU A 436 -8.90 20.24 0.43
C LEU A 436 -8.36 21.38 -0.44
N LEU A 437 -7.76 21.06 -1.58
CA LEU A 437 -7.28 22.05 -2.54
C LEU A 437 -8.45 22.86 -3.11
N THR A 438 -9.52 22.19 -3.49
CA THR A 438 -10.76 22.81 -4.02
C THR A 438 -11.36 23.75 -2.99
N ILE A 439 -11.60 23.29 -1.76
CA ILE A 439 -12.13 24.13 -0.67
C ILE A 439 -11.24 25.36 -0.47
N ARG A 440 -9.91 25.19 -0.42
CA ARG A 440 -8.98 26.33 -0.26
C ARG A 440 -9.03 27.33 -1.41
N CYS A 441 -9.26 26.88 -2.64
CA CYS A 441 -9.43 27.78 -3.80
C CYS A 441 -10.66 28.68 -3.65
N PHE A 442 -11.73 28.19 -3.01
CA PHE A 442 -12.99 28.92 -2.84
C PHE A 442 -13.12 29.71 -1.53
N THR A 443 -12.31 29.42 -0.50
CA THR A 443 -12.50 30.00 0.85
C THR A 443 -11.78 31.33 1.10
N LYS A 444 -10.89 31.82 0.20
CA LYS A 444 -10.17 33.10 0.41
C LYS A 444 -10.53 34.15 -0.64
N GLN A 445 -10.89 35.35 -0.17
CA GLN A 445 -11.46 36.46 -0.95
C GLN A 445 -10.43 37.33 -1.70
N ASP A 446 -9.11 37.23 -1.49
CA ASP A 446 -8.14 38.09 -2.19
C ASP A 446 -7.75 37.54 -3.59
N ILE A 447 -8.16 38.23 -4.65
CA ILE A 447 -8.63 37.58 -5.88
C ILE A 447 -7.56 37.14 -6.90
N LYS A 448 -6.37 37.76 -7.01
CA LYS A 448 -5.49 37.49 -8.18
C LYS A 448 -4.22 36.70 -7.87
N LEU A 449 -3.31 37.22 -7.04
CA LEU A 449 -2.06 36.53 -6.69
C LEU A 449 -2.28 35.26 -5.87
N PHE A 450 -3.33 35.23 -5.06
CA PHE A 450 -3.72 34.05 -4.30
C PHE A 450 -4.18 32.93 -5.24
N LYS A 451 -5.11 33.21 -6.17
CA LYS A 451 -5.59 32.23 -7.16
C LYS A 451 -4.46 31.63 -7.99
N MET A 452 -3.50 32.45 -8.46
CA MET A 452 -2.34 31.95 -9.24
C MET A 452 -1.47 30.93 -8.47
N ARG A 453 -1.33 31.06 -7.14
CA ARG A 453 -0.55 30.12 -6.31
C ARG A 453 -1.25 28.77 -6.08
N TYR A 454 -2.58 28.70 -6.23
CA TYR A 454 -3.33 27.45 -6.12
C TYR A 454 -3.58 26.82 -7.48
N ILE A 455 -3.73 27.61 -8.54
CA ILE A 455 -3.77 27.13 -9.91
C ILE A 455 -2.52 26.30 -10.23
N SER A 456 -1.32 26.75 -9.84
CA SER A 456 -0.09 25.97 -10.04
C SER A 456 -0.12 24.62 -9.29
N LYS A 457 -0.70 24.58 -8.09
CA LYS A 457 -0.90 23.33 -7.33
C LYS A 457 -1.96 22.43 -7.96
N ALA A 458 -3.03 23.00 -8.51
CA ALA A 458 -4.06 22.27 -9.23
C ALA A 458 -3.50 21.64 -10.51
N TYR A 459 -2.67 22.36 -11.27
CA TYR A 459 -1.95 21.78 -12.41
C TYR A 459 -1.01 20.65 -11.99
N LEU A 460 -0.20 20.86 -10.95
CA LEU A 460 0.66 19.80 -10.41
C LEU A 460 -0.15 18.57 -9.98
N PHE A 461 -1.27 18.78 -9.27
CA PHE A 461 -2.17 17.71 -8.89
C PHE A 461 -2.74 16.99 -10.12
N ALA A 462 -3.18 17.71 -11.16
CA ALA A 462 -3.69 17.11 -12.39
C ALA A 462 -2.64 16.28 -13.14
N ILE A 463 -1.39 16.75 -13.21
CA ILE A 463 -0.28 16.00 -13.83
C ILE A 463 -0.02 14.70 -13.09
N PHE A 464 0.06 14.77 -11.76
CA PHE A 464 0.24 13.58 -10.93
C PHE A 464 -0.95 12.63 -11.04
N LEU A 465 -2.18 13.15 -11.09
CA LEU A 465 -3.39 12.35 -11.29
C LEU A 465 -3.35 11.59 -12.62
N VAL A 466 -3.01 12.25 -13.72
CA VAL A 466 -2.87 11.62 -15.05
C VAL A 466 -1.76 10.57 -15.03
N PHE A 467 -0.61 10.91 -14.45
CA PHE A 467 0.55 10.01 -14.39
C PHE A 467 0.27 8.74 -13.57
N ILE A 468 -0.26 8.89 -12.35
CA ILE A 468 -0.61 7.75 -11.50
C ILE A 468 -1.76 6.95 -12.10
N GLY A 469 -2.78 7.65 -12.64
CA GLY A 469 -3.90 7.02 -13.33
C GLY A 469 -3.40 6.09 -14.43
N TYR A 470 -2.42 6.52 -15.21
CA TYR A 470 -1.78 5.66 -16.19
C TYR A 470 -1.02 4.48 -15.54
N LEU A 471 -0.09 4.74 -14.61
CA LEU A 471 0.72 3.66 -14.02
C LEU A 471 -0.09 2.58 -13.31
N THR A 472 -1.28 2.91 -12.81
CA THR A 472 -2.05 2.03 -11.92
C THR A 472 -3.32 1.51 -12.56
N LEU A 473 -3.88 2.22 -13.55
CA LEU A 473 -5.11 1.83 -14.24
C LEU A 473 -4.88 1.39 -15.68
N SER A 474 -3.68 1.51 -16.29
CA SER A 474 -3.45 1.09 -17.69
C SER A 474 -3.95 -0.33 -17.95
N ASP A 475 -3.54 -1.26 -17.09
CA ASP A 475 -3.83 -2.69 -17.28
C ASP A 475 -5.28 -2.99 -16.94
N LYS A 476 -5.87 -2.26 -16.00
CA LYS A 476 -7.29 -2.34 -15.62
C LYS A 476 -8.19 -1.80 -16.73
N ILE A 477 -7.82 -0.68 -17.34
CA ILE A 477 -8.54 -0.06 -18.47
C ILE A 477 -8.42 -0.95 -19.70
N ALA A 478 -7.23 -1.50 -19.97
CA ALA A 478 -7.04 -2.46 -21.05
C ALA A 478 -7.99 -3.64 -20.87
N ARG A 479 -8.01 -4.28 -19.69
CA ARG A 479 -8.95 -5.38 -19.36
C ARG A 479 -10.40 -5.00 -19.54
N PHE A 480 -10.82 -3.87 -18.98
CA PHE A 480 -12.21 -3.42 -19.07
C PHE A 480 -12.68 -3.23 -20.52
N ARG A 481 -11.77 -2.92 -21.46
CA ARG A 481 -12.11 -2.87 -22.90
C ARG A 481 -12.36 -4.25 -23.50
N TYR A 482 -11.73 -5.31 -22.99
CA TYR A 482 -11.87 -6.67 -23.48
C TYR A 482 -12.98 -7.44 -22.78
N ASP A 483 -13.16 -7.18 -21.49
CA ASP A 483 -14.19 -7.74 -20.63
C ASP A 483 -14.88 -6.59 -19.87
N PRO A 484 -15.97 -6.03 -20.41
CA PRO A 484 -16.72 -4.97 -19.75
C PRO A 484 -17.32 -5.36 -18.40
N ASP A 485 -17.45 -6.67 -18.13
CA ASP A 485 -17.98 -7.20 -16.87
C ASP A 485 -16.87 -7.43 -15.82
N ALA A 486 -15.59 -7.24 -16.20
CA ALA A 486 -14.47 -7.38 -15.28
C ALA A 486 -14.46 -6.28 -14.21
N PRO A 487 -14.41 -6.64 -12.91
CA PRO A 487 -14.37 -5.66 -11.84
C PRO A 487 -13.10 -4.82 -11.87
N LEU A 488 -13.26 -3.50 -11.95
CA LEU A 488 -12.16 -2.56 -12.18
C LEU A 488 -11.23 -2.40 -10.96
N VAL A 489 -11.74 -2.58 -9.74
CA VAL A 489 -10.98 -2.38 -8.49
C VAL A 489 -10.42 -3.69 -7.96
N VAL A 490 -11.27 -4.71 -7.81
CA VAL A 490 -10.93 -6.01 -7.21
C VAL A 490 -11.21 -7.14 -8.21
N SER A 491 -10.18 -7.54 -8.96
CA SER A 491 -10.34 -8.46 -10.11
C SER A 491 -10.75 -9.87 -9.69
N ASN A 492 -10.35 -10.31 -8.49
CA ASN A 492 -10.67 -11.64 -7.97
C ASN A 492 -12.03 -11.71 -7.24
N ALA A 493 -12.79 -10.60 -7.19
CA ALA A 493 -14.09 -10.59 -6.51
C ALA A 493 -15.07 -11.61 -7.09
N ASN A 494 -15.02 -11.85 -8.41
CA ASN A 494 -15.83 -12.86 -9.07
C ASN A 494 -15.44 -14.30 -8.70
N GLY A 495 -14.23 -14.51 -8.17
CA GLY A 495 -13.76 -15.80 -7.68
C GLY A 495 -14.12 -16.07 -6.22
N LEU A 496 -14.78 -15.14 -5.52
CA LEU A 496 -15.21 -15.35 -4.15
C LEU A 496 -16.48 -16.21 -4.12
N GLY A 497 -16.48 -17.24 -3.26
CA GLY A 497 -17.61 -18.13 -3.09
C GLY A 497 -18.88 -17.42 -2.61
N ASN A 498 -20.04 -17.96 -2.98
CA ASN A 498 -21.35 -17.43 -2.58
C ASN A 498 -21.52 -17.35 -1.06
N ASP A 499 -20.82 -18.19 -0.31
CA ASP A 499 -20.86 -18.17 1.16
C ASP A 499 -20.38 -16.83 1.72
N LEU A 500 -19.48 -16.10 1.05
CA LEU A 500 -19.00 -14.79 1.52
C LEU A 500 -19.96 -13.65 1.19
N ARG A 501 -20.99 -13.89 0.36
CA ARG A 501 -21.95 -12.84 -0.02
C ARG A 501 -22.85 -12.48 1.16
N VAL A 502 -23.17 -11.20 1.21
CA VAL A 502 -23.92 -10.57 2.29
C VAL A 502 -24.80 -9.47 1.69
N GLU A 503 -25.98 -9.29 2.26
CA GLU A 503 -26.97 -8.36 1.72
C GLU A 503 -26.49 -6.90 1.73
N ASN A 504 -27.03 -6.13 0.78
CA ASN A 504 -26.82 -4.68 0.64
C ASN A 504 -28.15 -3.93 0.82
N ASN A 505 -28.77 -4.08 1.98
CA ASN A 505 -29.97 -3.34 2.35
C ASN A 505 -29.62 -2.17 3.31
N LEU A 506 -30.49 -1.17 3.43
CA LEU A 506 -30.26 -0.03 4.34
C LEU A 506 -30.10 -0.45 5.81
N ARG A 507 -30.78 -1.53 6.23
CA ARG A 507 -30.74 -2.03 7.61
C ARG A 507 -29.33 -2.48 7.99
N THR A 508 -28.59 -3.10 7.08
CA THR A 508 -27.18 -3.51 7.26
C THR A 508 -26.26 -2.35 7.65
N PHE A 509 -26.53 -1.13 7.18
CA PHE A 509 -25.72 0.06 7.43
C PHE A 509 -26.26 0.96 8.55
N LEU A 510 -27.55 0.88 8.87
CA LEU A 510 -28.18 1.77 9.86
C LEU A 510 -28.40 1.14 11.24
N THR A 511 -28.27 -0.19 11.35
CA THR A 511 -28.42 -0.89 12.62
C THR A 511 -27.07 -1.17 13.28
N PHE A 512 -27.06 -1.27 14.61
CA PHE A 512 -25.91 -1.74 15.38
C PHE A 512 -26.38 -2.36 16.69
N ASP A 513 -26.04 -3.63 16.91
CA ASP A 513 -26.35 -4.35 18.15
C ASP A 513 -25.14 -4.32 19.09
N ALA A 514 -25.16 -3.39 20.04
CA ALA A 514 -24.10 -3.20 21.03
C ALA A 514 -23.96 -4.41 21.97
N VAL A 515 -25.07 -5.10 22.30
CA VAL A 515 -25.06 -6.25 23.20
C VAL A 515 -24.39 -7.44 22.51
N LYS A 516 -24.78 -7.72 21.26
CA LYS A 516 -24.12 -8.74 20.43
C LYS A 516 -22.66 -8.40 20.19
N PHE A 517 -22.32 -7.13 19.96
CA PHE A 517 -20.93 -6.69 19.79
C PHE A 517 -20.05 -7.03 21.00
N VAL A 518 -20.57 -6.92 22.23
CA VAL A 518 -19.81 -7.29 23.44
C VAL A 518 -19.82 -8.81 23.68
N LYS A 519 -20.98 -9.45 23.56
CA LYS A 519 -21.14 -10.89 23.85
C LYS A 519 -20.45 -11.80 22.85
N VAL A 520 -20.32 -11.39 21.59
CA VAL A 520 -19.66 -12.15 20.53
C VAL A 520 -18.27 -11.53 20.31
N PRO A 521 -17.19 -12.09 20.89
CA PRO A 521 -15.88 -11.44 20.93
C PRO A 521 -15.24 -11.30 19.55
N TYR A 522 -15.39 -12.30 18.68
CA TYR A 522 -14.76 -12.35 17.35
C TYR A 522 -15.79 -12.31 16.23
N THR A 523 -15.40 -11.79 15.08
CA THR A 523 -16.21 -11.87 13.85
C THR A 523 -15.79 -13.05 12.97
N SER A 524 -16.46 -13.27 11.84
CA SER A 524 -16.10 -14.26 10.85
C SER A 524 -16.66 -13.86 9.50
N ALA A 525 -15.86 -14.00 8.44
CA ALA A 525 -16.31 -13.75 7.08
C ALA A 525 -17.41 -14.73 6.63
N ILE A 526 -17.49 -15.93 7.23
CA ILE A 526 -18.38 -17.01 6.79
C ILE A 526 -19.58 -17.19 7.74
N ASN A 527 -19.39 -17.08 9.07
CA ASN A 527 -20.45 -17.39 10.03
C ASN A 527 -21.39 -16.17 10.29
N PRO A 528 -22.70 -16.23 9.95
CA PRO A 528 -23.66 -15.14 10.16
C PRO A 528 -23.88 -14.77 11.64
N GLU A 529 -23.81 -15.75 12.54
CA GLU A 529 -23.98 -15.54 13.98
C GLU A 529 -22.91 -14.61 14.55
N ARG A 530 -21.75 -14.55 13.89
CA ARG A 530 -20.62 -13.68 14.25
C ARG A 530 -20.66 -12.27 13.64
N GLY A 531 -21.84 -11.85 13.17
CA GLY A 531 -22.16 -10.44 12.91
C GLY A 531 -21.68 -9.90 11.56
N ARG A 532 -21.39 -10.78 10.60
CA ARG A 532 -20.92 -10.41 9.25
C ARG A 532 -21.92 -9.61 8.41
N ASP A 533 -23.20 -9.82 8.67
CA ASP A 533 -24.29 -9.19 7.91
C ASP A 533 -24.51 -7.72 8.31
N ASN A 534 -23.92 -7.29 9.43
CA ASN A 534 -23.97 -5.92 9.91
C ASN A 534 -22.65 -5.21 9.63
N PHE A 535 -22.70 -4.09 8.90
CA PHE A 535 -21.54 -3.34 8.45
C PHE A 535 -20.67 -2.89 9.64
N TRP A 536 -21.27 -2.20 10.61
CA TRP A 536 -20.55 -1.62 11.74
C TRP A 536 -20.00 -2.69 12.70
N HIS A 537 -20.75 -3.78 12.90
CA HIS A 537 -20.29 -4.89 13.73
C HIS A 537 -19.01 -5.49 13.14
N PHE A 538 -19.02 -5.87 11.86
CA PHE A 538 -17.84 -6.46 11.22
C PHE A 538 -16.67 -5.47 11.14
N LEU A 539 -16.95 -4.22 10.76
CA LEU A 539 -15.94 -3.17 10.63
C LEU A 539 -15.24 -2.87 11.96
N PHE A 540 -16.00 -2.70 13.05
CA PHE A 540 -15.38 -2.43 14.36
C PHE A 540 -14.70 -3.66 14.94
N LYS A 541 -15.24 -4.87 14.72
CA LYS A 541 -14.57 -6.10 15.17
C LYS A 541 -13.23 -6.31 14.49
N THR A 542 -13.19 -6.19 13.16
CA THR A 542 -11.93 -6.32 12.42
C THR A 542 -10.94 -5.20 12.76
N SER A 543 -11.41 -4.00 13.14
CA SER A 543 -10.53 -2.95 13.66
C SER A 543 -9.81 -3.34 14.96
N LEU A 544 -10.45 -4.13 15.82
CA LEU A 544 -9.91 -4.51 17.12
C LEU A 544 -9.08 -5.79 17.05
N LEU A 545 -9.58 -6.82 16.35
CA LEU A 545 -9.09 -8.20 16.48
C LEU A 545 -8.84 -8.89 15.13
N GLY A 546 -9.06 -8.19 14.00
CA GLY A 546 -9.13 -8.81 12.68
C GLY A 546 -10.35 -9.73 12.51
N GLU A 547 -10.33 -10.56 11.48
CA GLU A 547 -11.38 -11.56 11.20
C GLU A 547 -11.10 -12.94 11.86
N PHE A 548 -10.08 -13.00 12.70
CA PHE A 548 -9.57 -14.22 13.30
C PHE A 548 -10.17 -14.46 14.68
N SER A 549 -10.24 -15.72 15.09
CA SER A 549 -10.80 -16.11 16.39
C SER A 549 -9.88 -17.01 17.16
N GLU A 550 -9.73 -16.73 18.45
CA GLU A 550 -8.93 -17.53 19.36
C GLU A 550 -9.83 -18.47 20.17
N THR A 551 -9.30 -19.64 20.53
CA THR A 551 -10.04 -20.66 21.29
C THR A 551 -9.99 -20.43 22.79
N SER A 552 -8.90 -19.83 23.29
CA SER A 552 -8.62 -19.56 24.69
C SER A 552 -9.76 -18.78 25.39
N PRO A 553 -10.32 -19.30 26.50
CA PRO A 553 -11.36 -18.60 27.27
C PRO A 553 -10.91 -17.23 27.80
N VAL A 554 -9.62 -17.10 28.14
CA VAL A 554 -9.05 -15.85 28.64
C VAL A 554 -9.01 -14.80 27.53
N LEU A 555 -8.52 -15.15 26.34
CA LEU A 555 -8.52 -14.25 25.19
C LEU A 555 -9.94 -13.83 24.78
N LYS A 556 -10.91 -14.76 24.82
CA LYS A 556 -12.34 -14.45 24.59
C LYS A 556 -12.87 -13.43 25.59
N ALA A 557 -12.60 -13.60 26.88
CA ALA A 557 -13.05 -12.67 27.91
C ALA A 557 -12.42 -11.28 27.72
N ILE A 558 -11.11 -11.22 27.43
CA ILE A 558 -10.41 -9.96 27.14
C ILE A 558 -10.94 -9.31 25.86
N ALA A 559 -11.21 -10.07 24.80
CA ALA A 559 -11.78 -9.58 23.55
C ALA A 559 -13.19 -8.98 23.75
N SER A 560 -14.02 -9.61 24.57
CA SER A 560 -15.32 -9.08 24.99
C SER A 560 -15.17 -7.81 25.82
N ALA A 561 -14.23 -7.77 26.77
CA ALA A 561 -13.93 -6.56 27.55
C ALA A 561 -13.42 -5.42 26.66
N LEU A 562 -12.53 -5.71 25.69
CA LEU A 562 -12.07 -4.74 24.68
C LEU A 562 -13.24 -4.17 23.89
N SER A 563 -14.19 -5.02 23.51
CA SER A 563 -15.40 -4.60 22.78
C SER A 563 -16.26 -3.65 23.63
N LEU A 564 -16.45 -3.97 24.91
CA LEU A 564 -17.17 -3.09 25.85
C LEU A 564 -16.46 -1.74 26.00
N PHE A 565 -15.15 -1.75 26.27
CA PHE A 565 -14.39 -0.52 26.46
C PHE A 565 -14.28 0.29 25.16
N PHE A 566 -14.23 -0.35 23.99
CA PHE A 566 -14.33 0.34 22.70
C PHE A 566 -15.65 1.12 22.59
N LEU A 567 -16.79 0.54 22.98
CA LEU A 567 -18.05 1.26 23.00
C LEU A 567 -18.02 2.45 23.97
N LEU A 568 -17.33 2.32 25.11
CA LEU A 568 -17.14 3.43 26.07
C LEU A 568 -16.19 4.52 25.55
N LEU A 569 -15.34 4.23 24.56
CA LEU A 569 -14.52 5.26 23.89
C LEU A 569 -15.37 6.11 22.92
N LEU A 570 -16.49 5.58 22.39
CA LEU A 570 -17.31 6.28 21.38
C LEU A 570 -17.85 7.63 21.88
N PRO A 571 -18.42 7.78 23.10
CA PRO A 571 -18.85 9.09 23.59
C PRO A 571 -17.71 10.13 23.67
N ILE A 572 -16.50 9.71 24.06
CA ILE A 572 -15.31 10.58 24.13
C ILE A 572 -14.91 11.00 22.71
N PHE A 573 -14.88 10.04 21.79
CA PHE A 573 -14.62 10.29 20.37
C PHE A 573 -15.65 11.26 19.77
N LEU A 574 -16.95 11.05 20.00
CA LEU A 574 -18.03 11.91 19.52
C LEU A 574 -17.94 13.34 20.08
N THR A 575 -17.55 13.48 21.35
CA THR A 575 -17.26 14.79 21.94
C THR A 575 -16.12 15.48 21.20
N GLY A 576 -15.05 14.74 20.90
CA GLY A 576 -13.92 15.25 20.12
C GLY A 576 -14.27 15.63 18.68
N LEU A 577 -15.12 14.83 18.04
CA LEU A 577 -15.67 15.10 16.71
C LEU A 577 -16.49 16.40 16.73
N PHE A 578 -17.41 16.56 17.68
CA PHE A 578 -18.23 17.77 17.83
C PHE A 578 -17.37 19.03 18.06
N VAL A 579 -16.38 18.95 18.96
CA VAL A 579 -15.43 20.04 19.21
C VAL A 579 -14.67 20.41 17.94
N THR A 580 -14.25 19.40 17.16
CA THR A 580 -13.50 19.60 15.92
C THR A 580 -14.37 20.21 14.82
N ILE A 581 -15.63 19.81 14.69
CA ILE A 581 -16.61 20.43 13.78
C ILE A 581 -16.83 21.90 14.13
N LYS A 582 -16.99 22.21 15.43
CA LYS A 582 -17.11 23.61 15.89
C LYS A 582 -15.88 24.46 15.53
N HIS A 583 -14.71 23.84 15.40
CA HIS A 583 -13.44 24.48 15.04
C HIS A 583 -12.90 24.05 13.67
N TYR A 584 -13.79 23.72 12.71
CA TYR A 584 -13.43 23.07 11.44
C TYR A 584 -12.33 23.76 10.63
N LYS A 585 -12.17 25.10 10.72
CA LYS A 585 -11.17 25.84 9.93
C LYS A 585 -9.73 25.34 10.14
N ASN A 586 -9.39 24.93 11.37
CA ASN A 586 -8.06 24.43 11.69
C ASN A 586 -7.90 22.95 11.40
N ASP A 587 -8.99 22.19 11.46
CA ASP A 587 -8.97 20.72 11.52
C ASP A 587 -9.70 20.04 10.37
N LEU A 588 -10.04 20.82 9.35
CA LEU A 588 -10.70 20.32 8.15
C LEU A 588 -9.98 19.10 7.55
N PRO A 589 -8.64 19.02 7.48
CA PRO A 589 -7.99 17.82 6.98
C PRO A 589 -8.31 16.56 7.80
N VAL A 590 -8.43 16.67 9.13
CA VAL A 590 -8.79 15.53 10.00
C VAL A 590 -10.23 15.09 9.71
N LEU A 591 -11.16 16.04 9.64
CA LEU A 591 -12.58 15.75 9.38
C LEU A 591 -12.78 15.14 7.98
N MET A 592 -12.19 15.75 6.95
CA MET A 592 -12.32 15.27 5.56
C MET A 592 -11.64 13.91 5.37
N SER A 593 -10.50 13.67 6.01
CA SER A 593 -9.80 12.38 5.97
C SER A 593 -10.67 11.27 6.57
N LEU A 594 -11.28 11.53 7.74
CA LEU A 594 -12.17 10.56 8.39
C LEU A 594 -13.41 10.29 7.53
N LEU A 595 -14.04 11.34 7.02
CA LEU A 595 -15.23 11.24 6.17
C LEU A 595 -14.94 10.43 4.90
N LEU A 596 -13.83 10.69 4.22
CA LEU A 596 -13.48 10.01 2.97
C LEU A 596 -13.06 8.56 3.21
N LEU A 597 -12.34 8.26 4.30
CA LEU A 597 -12.02 6.88 4.67
C LEU A 597 -13.31 6.09 4.93
N VAL A 598 -14.14 6.53 5.86
CA VAL A 598 -15.39 5.82 6.21
C VAL A 598 -16.36 5.77 5.01
N GLY A 599 -16.52 6.88 4.29
CA GLY A 599 -17.38 6.92 3.10
C GLY A 599 -16.91 5.99 2.00
N SER A 600 -15.59 5.90 1.75
CA SER A 600 -15.04 4.96 0.77
C SER A 600 -15.27 3.52 1.17
N MET A 601 -15.25 3.20 2.47
CA MET A 601 -15.52 1.86 2.98
C MET A 601 -16.96 1.43 2.75
N VAL A 602 -17.91 2.35 2.99
CA VAL A 602 -19.34 2.12 2.69
C VAL A 602 -19.54 1.90 1.19
N ILE A 603 -18.97 2.76 0.34
CA ILE A 603 -19.05 2.62 -1.12
C ILE A 603 -18.43 1.29 -1.57
N PHE A 604 -17.28 0.92 -1.01
CA PHE A 604 -16.60 -0.33 -1.34
C PHE A 604 -17.47 -1.54 -1.01
N ARG A 605 -18.12 -1.57 0.16
CA ARG A 605 -19.04 -2.64 0.54
C ARG A 605 -20.32 -2.68 -0.32
N ILE A 606 -20.81 -1.54 -0.78
CA ILE A 606 -21.96 -1.48 -1.71
C ILE A 606 -21.56 -2.07 -3.06
N ALA A 607 -20.37 -1.71 -3.57
CA ALA A 607 -19.87 -2.19 -4.85
C ALA A 607 -19.48 -3.69 -4.83
N TYR A 608 -18.96 -4.17 -3.71
CA TYR A 608 -18.51 -5.55 -3.52
C TYR A 608 -19.28 -6.17 -2.34
N PRO A 609 -20.41 -6.86 -2.60
CA PRO A 609 -21.32 -7.34 -1.57
C PRO A 609 -20.80 -8.58 -0.80
N PHE A 610 -19.56 -8.52 -0.31
CA PHE A 610 -18.90 -9.60 0.40
C PHE A 610 -18.54 -9.18 1.83
N SER A 611 -18.58 -10.14 2.75
CA SER A 611 -18.26 -9.92 4.16
C SER A 611 -16.81 -9.49 4.34
N SER A 612 -15.89 -10.08 3.56
CA SER A 612 -14.47 -9.69 3.53
C SER A 612 -14.26 -8.26 3.05
N SER A 613 -15.18 -7.71 2.25
CA SER A 613 -15.15 -6.29 1.85
C SER A 613 -15.52 -5.33 2.98
N ASN A 614 -15.93 -5.83 4.16
CA ASN A 614 -16.13 -5.05 5.39
C ASN A 614 -14.89 -4.94 6.29
N ASP A 615 -13.77 -5.55 5.90
CA ASP A 615 -12.57 -5.57 6.75
C ASP A 615 -11.95 -4.18 6.94
N PHE A 616 -11.69 -3.81 8.19
CA PHE A 616 -11.12 -2.51 8.56
C PHE A 616 -9.74 -2.23 7.95
N ARG A 617 -8.99 -3.27 7.51
CA ARG A 617 -7.69 -3.15 6.84
C ARG A 617 -7.72 -2.17 5.67
N TYR A 618 -8.84 -2.08 4.96
CA TYR A 618 -8.99 -1.18 3.81
C TYR A 618 -8.95 0.31 4.18
N ILE A 619 -9.24 0.66 5.43
CA ILE A 619 -9.26 2.03 5.93
C ILE A 619 -8.50 2.19 7.26
N TYR A 620 -7.54 1.31 7.52
CA TYR A 620 -6.79 1.29 8.78
C TYR A 620 -6.17 2.64 9.22
N PRO A 621 -5.74 3.55 8.32
CA PRO A 621 -5.34 4.90 8.73
C PRO A 621 -6.40 5.69 9.53
N ALA A 622 -7.66 5.27 9.53
CA ALA A 622 -8.73 5.82 10.36
C ALA A 622 -8.48 5.65 11.87
N VAL A 623 -7.70 4.64 12.31
CA VAL A 623 -7.34 4.48 13.74
C VAL A 623 -6.65 5.74 14.27
N LEU A 624 -5.70 6.30 13.52
CA LEU A 624 -5.00 7.52 13.92
C LEU A 624 -5.98 8.69 14.10
N LEU A 625 -6.93 8.86 13.17
CA LEU A 625 -7.93 9.92 13.24
C LEU A 625 -8.87 9.75 14.43
N PHE A 626 -9.29 8.50 14.69
CA PHE A 626 -10.06 8.15 15.88
C PHE A 626 -9.32 8.55 17.15
N CYS A 627 -8.04 8.20 17.27
CA CYS A 627 -7.21 8.55 18.42
C CYS A 627 -7.04 10.06 18.58
N LEU A 628 -6.81 10.81 17.48
CA LEU A 628 -6.69 12.27 17.51
C LEU A 628 -7.97 12.95 18.01
N LEU A 629 -9.12 12.53 17.51
CA LEU A 629 -10.42 13.05 17.93
C LEU A 629 -10.71 12.68 19.38
N LEU A 630 -10.40 11.46 19.79
CA LEU A 630 -10.54 11.04 21.18
C LEU A 630 -9.69 11.90 22.13
N GLY A 631 -8.44 12.21 21.76
CA GLY A 631 -7.60 13.14 22.52
C GLY A 631 -8.22 14.53 22.68
N ARG A 632 -8.85 15.05 21.62
CA ARG A 632 -9.57 16.32 21.70
C ARG A 632 -10.81 16.25 22.60
N GLY A 633 -11.57 15.15 22.50
CA GLY A 633 -12.68 14.88 23.41
C GLY A 633 -12.22 14.87 24.85
N LYS A 634 -11.13 14.15 25.15
CA LYS A 634 -10.53 14.09 26.49
C LYS A 634 -10.08 15.47 26.99
N ILE A 635 -9.46 16.30 26.15
CA ILE A 635 -9.10 17.69 26.51
C ILE A 635 -10.35 18.52 26.81
N HIS A 636 -11.43 18.36 26.05
CA HIS A 636 -12.66 19.10 26.31
C HIS A 636 -13.31 18.68 27.63
N LEU A 637 -13.39 17.37 27.87
CA LEU A 637 -13.95 16.78 29.09
C LEU A 637 -13.10 17.06 30.34
N SER A 638 -11.84 17.48 30.19
CA SER A 638 -10.97 17.80 31.33
C SER A 638 -11.44 18.98 32.17
N ARG A 639 -12.41 19.75 31.67
CA ARG A 639 -13.07 20.86 32.41
C ARG A 639 -13.92 20.38 33.58
N ILE A 640 -14.41 19.13 33.52
CA ILE A 640 -15.23 18.53 34.58
C ILE A 640 -14.42 17.41 35.22
N ARG A 641 -14.02 17.61 36.48
CA ARG A 641 -13.04 16.75 37.17
C ARG A 641 -13.42 15.27 37.19
N PHE A 642 -14.67 14.94 37.53
CA PHE A 642 -15.16 13.56 37.54
C PHE A 642 -15.11 12.92 36.15
N VAL A 643 -15.65 13.59 35.13
CA VAL A 643 -15.68 13.09 33.74
C VAL A 643 -14.28 12.93 33.17
N ASN A 644 -13.34 13.81 33.54
CA ASN A 644 -11.94 13.68 33.17
C ASN A 644 -11.31 12.38 33.72
N TYR A 645 -11.53 12.06 34.99
CA TYR A 645 -11.01 10.83 35.58
C TYR A 645 -11.67 9.60 34.97
N SER A 646 -12.98 9.62 34.71
CA SER A 646 -13.67 8.55 33.99
C SER A 646 -13.09 8.34 32.59
N ALA A 647 -12.87 9.43 31.83
CA ALA A 647 -12.28 9.35 30.49
C ALA A 647 -10.85 8.78 30.54
N ILE A 648 -10.01 9.24 31.47
CA ILE A 648 -8.66 8.68 31.67
C ILE A 648 -8.72 7.20 32.02
N GLY A 649 -9.63 6.80 32.92
CA GLY A 649 -9.83 5.40 33.32
C GLY A 649 -10.24 4.52 32.14
N ILE A 650 -11.27 4.91 31.39
CA ILE A 650 -11.75 4.17 30.21
C ILE A 650 -10.63 3.96 29.19
N ILE A 651 -9.91 5.03 28.84
CA ILE A 651 -8.81 4.96 27.86
C ILE A 651 -7.67 4.07 28.37
N SER A 652 -7.28 4.23 29.65
CA SER A 652 -6.17 3.48 30.23
C SER A 652 -6.48 1.99 30.37
N ILE A 653 -7.73 1.65 30.75
CA ILE A 653 -8.18 0.26 30.82
C ILE A 653 -8.21 -0.36 29.42
N PHE A 654 -8.72 0.36 28.41
CA PHE A 654 -8.69 -0.13 27.02
C PHE A 654 -7.25 -0.40 26.55
N ILE A 655 -6.32 0.52 26.78
CA ILE A 655 -4.90 0.34 26.43
C ILE A 655 -4.29 -0.86 27.17
N GLY A 656 -4.58 -1.00 28.47
CA GLY A 656 -4.11 -2.12 29.28
C GLY A 656 -4.62 -3.45 28.75
N LEU A 657 -5.93 -3.57 28.51
CA LEU A 657 -6.55 -4.76 27.92
C LEU A 657 -5.99 -5.06 26.53
N ALA A 658 -5.78 -4.04 25.69
CA ALA A 658 -5.24 -4.23 24.35
C ALA A 658 -3.80 -4.72 24.39
N THR A 659 -2.99 -4.21 25.32
CA THR A 659 -1.61 -4.63 25.53
C THR A 659 -1.56 -6.08 26.03
N ILE A 660 -2.37 -6.42 27.04
CA ILE A 660 -2.45 -7.79 27.57
C ILE A 660 -2.92 -8.75 26.47
N TYR A 661 -3.96 -8.39 25.71
CA TYR A 661 -4.43 -9.17 24.57
C TYR A 661 -3.31 -9.43 23.57
N GLN A 662 -2.59 -8.39 23.15
CA GLN A 662 -1.47 -8.52 22.22
C GLN A 662 -0.33 -9.39 22.76
N ILE A 663 -0.02 -9.32 24.06
CA ILE A 663 1.01 -10.17 24.69
C ILE A 663 0.58 -11.64 24.64
N LEU A 664 -0.61 -11.95 25.17
CA LEU A 664 -1.13 -13.32 25.21
C LEU A 664 -1.32 -13.87 23.78
N ASN A 665 -1.85 -13.06 22.88
CA ASN A 665 -2.00 -13.41 21.48
C ASN A 665 -0.64 -13.58 20.79
N SER A 666 0.43 -12.90 21.19
CA SER A 666 1.75 -13.17 20.60
C SER A 666 2.33 -14.50 21.12
N LEU A 667 2.05 -14.85 22.38
CA LEU A 667 2.62 -16.01 23.07
C LEU A 667 1.81 -17.32 22.94
N LYS A 668 0.69 -17.33 22.20
CA LYS A 668 -0.21 -18.50 22.02
C LYS A 668 -0.85 -19.02 23.33
N TYR A 669 -1.30 -18.12 24.22
CA TYR A 669 -2.04 -18.46 25.45
C TYR A 669 -3.56 -18.30 25.32
#